data_AF-A0A923S340-F1
#
_entry.id   AF-A0A923S340-F1
#
_cell.length_a   1.000
_cell.length_b   1.000
_cell.length_c   1.000
_cell.angle_alpha   90.00
_cell.angle_beta   90.00
_cell.angle_gamma   90.00
#
_symmetry.space_group_name_H-M   'P 1'
#
loop_
_entity.id
_entity.type
_entity.pdbx_description
1 polymer ?
#
loop_
_entity_poly.entity_id
_entity_poly.type
_entity_poly.pdbx_seq_one_letter_code
_entity_poly.pdbx_strand_id
1 'polypeptide(L)'
;MPLINGTAGADTLTGGPGEDVIDAGDGNDTIDAGAGPDSIRTGDGIDTVQGGDGDDDINGYWGADGPYMYPVTGSKVIDGGNGDDLVVGGTSADTLLGGAGDDYIVGRDANDSISGGAGDDMLAGDAGDDTLSGGAGVDLVSGGLGNDTYYITDLTDFVWDTGGTDRAIVSASFVKVPSMIESVTYVDGALALPYWIDALVDDLGNGGLFGTLLEGSGTYSYAFPASQPSYDTHPENAVGWQSFGPTEIASATAALAYISSVVDLRFLRTADPATYNTIAFANNSQPDSSGWASPPNTHYLGSDVFISLEAAATGLTEGTAAAATLIHELGHALGLKHPHGTGTGAAEPPFLGATEDLRTWTIMSYNGLADRTLWKAQFRDLDIAALQYLYGPSRTARAGNDTYTLSESRPNFIWDGAGTDTIDASSLTKSLTLYLAPGYWGYTGAAKSSLITAAGQVTVNFGTTIENAIGTAQADTITGNEVANVLEGRGGNDTLVGGAGSDTAAYRGARGDYTIAYDTATSSFTVTDRTAGRDGVDQLRDIESLRFSDRTVSATTLAVEAGQRSDLLLAMGVYRGLNGAAPSSSAYTQVASSLAGNTPASYAAGAAGGFASMGGEAFTTAVMANFGITASALAGPSPAASYDALKEALTLIFTLFAPARGQVVLNMTTLLRGLESDAVFGGMARTWNARVTSDLDLLSGSASADDGGLVALVGVADAA
;
A
#
# COMPACT_ATOMS: atom_id res chain seq x y z
N MET A 1 12.78 32.67 24.58
CA MET A 1 12.38 32.34 25.96
C MET A 1 11.80 33.55 26.72
N PRO A 2 10.72 34.19 26.24
CA PRO A 2 9.73 34.77 27.14
C PRO A 2 9.25 33.73 28.17
N LEU A 3 9.01 34.17 29.42
CA LEU A 3 8.36 33.35 30.44
C LEU A 3 6.96 33.91 30.67
N ILE A 4 5.95 33.09 30.48
CA ILE A 4 4.53 33.39 30.64
C ILE A 4 4.02 32.58 31.82
N ASN A 5 3.53 33.26 32.87
CA ASN A 5 2.99 32.60 34.05
C ASN A 5 1.49 32.91 34.18
N GLY A 6 0.68 31.87 34.33
CA GLY A 6 -0.71 31.96 34.77
C GLY A 6 -0.82 32.08 36.29
N THR A 7 -2.02 31.83 36.80
CA THR A 7 -2.40 31.99 38.20
C THR A 7 -2.83 30.65 38.81
N ALA A 8 -3.72 30.66 39.79
CA ALA A 8 -4.33 29.45 40.35
C ALA A 8 -5.81 29.33 39.95
N GLY A 9 -6.22 30.08 38.92
CA GLY A 9 -7.57 30.13 38.40
C GLY A 9 -7.55 29.94 36.89
N ALA A 10 -8.71 29.90 36.25
CA ALA A 10 -8.79 29.69 34.81
C ALA A 10 -8.16 30.86 34.03
N ASP A 11 -7.07 30.57 33.33
CA ASP A 11 -6.28 31.51 32.54
C ASP A 11 -6.38 31.22 31.04
N THR A 12 -6.08 32.24 30.23
CA THR A 12 -5.94 32.09 28.77
C THR A 12 -4.59 32.69 28.38
N LEU A 13 -3.68 31.84 27.90
CA LEU A 13 -2.28 32.15 27.69
C LEU A 13 -1.94 32.00 26.20
N THR A 14 -1.09 32.88 25.68
CA THR A 14 -0.60 32.82 24.29
C THR A 14 0.89 33.11 24.24
N GLY A 15 1.69 32.21 23.67
CA GLY A 15 3.14 32.38 23.46
C GLY A 15 3.44 33.31 22.29
N GLY A 16 2.89 32.98 21.13
CA GLY A 16 3.12 33.68 19.87
C GLY A 16 4.28 33.03 19.10
N PRO A 17 5.05 33.79 18.30
CA PRO A 17 6.19 33.21 17.58
C PRO A 17 7.49 33.24 18.41
N GLY A 18 8.29 32.20 18.29
CA GLY A 18 9.56 31.98 18.96
C GLY A 18 9.47 30.83 19.96
N GLU A 19 10.58 30.54 20.64
CA GLU A 19 10.60 29.58 21.76
C GLU A 19 10.12 30.28 23.04
N ASP A 20 9.01 29.83 23.60
CA ASP A 20 8.34 30.32 24.78
C ASP A 20 8.37 29.31 25.93
N VAL A 21 8.30 29.82 27.17
CA VAL A 21 8.15 29.00 28.38
C VAL A 21 6.85 29.43 29.05
N ILE A 22 5.90 28.50 29.16
CA ILE A 22 4.55 28.73 29.68
C ILE A 22 4.34 27.87 30.92
N ASP A 23 4.03 28.49 32.06
CA ASP A 23 3.58 27.80 33.28
C ASP A 23 2.19 28.31 33.62
N ALA A 24 1.16 27.50 33.38
CA ALA A 24 -0.23 27.92 33.55
C ALA A 24 -0.65 28.01 35.02
N GLY A 25 0.01 27.23 35.89
CA GLY A 25 -0.33 27.14 37.31
C GLY A 25 -1.45 26.13 37.57
N ASP A 26 -2.28 26.39 38.57
CA ASP A 26 -3.46 25.55 38.82
C ASP A 26 -4.66 26.23 38.13
N GLY A 27 -5.66 25.50 37.69
CA GLY A 27 -6.81 26.13 37.04
C GLY A 27 -7.41 25.26 35.97
N ASN A 28 -8.36 25.83 35.23
CA ASN A 28 -8.80 25.21 33.99
C ASN A 28 -8.34 26.15 32.89
N ASP A 29 -7.20 25.85 32.29
CA ASP A 29 -6.47 26.80 31.48
C ASP A 29 -6.64 26.52 29.99
N THR A 30 -6.48 27.57 29.20
CA THR A 30 -6.44 27.47 27.73
C THR A 30 -5.15 28.08 27.23
N ILE A 31 -4.33 27.27 26.55
CA ILE A 31 -2.99 27.64 26.10
C ILE A 31 -2.92 27.50 24.59
N ASP A 32 -2.37 28.50 23.93
CA ASP A 32 -1.99 28.53 22.50
C ASP A 32 -0.52 28.96 22.44
N ALA A 33 0.40 28.02 22.29
CA ALA A 33 1.83 28.31 22.42
C ALA A 33 2.33 29.05 21.19
N GLY A 34 1.97 28.60 20.00
CA GLY A 34 2.01 29.37 18.76
C GLY A 34 2.96 28.76 17.75
N ALA A 35 4.13 29.36 17.54
CA ALA A 35 5.10 28.81 16.58
C ALA A 35 6.52 28.94 17.11
N GLY A 36 7.36 27.94 16.89
CA GLY A 36 8.64 27.78 17.57
C GLY A 36 8.54 26.69 18.64
N PRO A 37 9.67 26.10 19.06
CA PRO A 37 9.66 25.04 20.05
C PRO A 37 9.36 25.62 21.43
N ASP A 38 8.25 25.22 22.04
CA ASP A 38 7.74 25.77 23.29
C ASP A 38 7.86 24.78 24.46
N SER A 39 7.99 25.29 25.68
CA SER A 39 7.99 24.47 26.90
C SER A 39 6.80 24.85 27.76
N ILE A 40 5.86 23.92 27.93
CA ILE A 40 4.55 24.15 28.50
C ILE A 40 4.35 23.28 29.74
N ARG A 41 4.00 23.92 30.86
CA ARG A 41 3.50 23.26 32.06
C ARG A 41 2.05 23.66 32.28
N THR A 42 1.16 22.68 32.14
CA THR A 42 -0.30 22.87 32.32
C THR A 42 -0.70 22.97 33.79
N GLY A 43 -0.07 22.18 34.66
CA GLY A 43 -0.43 22.13 36.08
C GLY A 43 -1.75 21.42 36.38
N ASP A 44 -2.34 21.70 37.54
CA ASP A 44 -3.52 20.97 38.02
C ASP A 44 -4.83 21.57 37.49
N GLY A 45 -5.75 20.71 37.06
CA GLY A 45 -7.12 21.03 36.65
C GLY A 45 -7.43 20.61 35.21
N ILE A 46 -8.47 21.19 34.60
CA ILE A 46 -8.93 20.76 33.26
C ILE A 46 -8.42 21.74 32.21
N ASP A 47 -7.39 21.33 31.46
CA ASP A 47 -6.65 22.22 30.59
C ASP A 47 -6.83 21.86 29.11
N THR A 48 -6.75 22.88 28.25
CA THR A 48 -6.72 22.73 26.81
C THR A 48 -5.47 23.39 26.25
N VAL A 49 -4.69 22.66 25.47
CA VAL A 49 -3.40 23.11 24.92
C VAL A 49 -3.40 22.92 23.41
N GLN A 50 -2.93 23.95 22.70
CA GLN A 50 -2.42 23.87 21.34
C GLN A 50 -0.94 24.25 21.40
N GLY A 51 -0.05 23.32 21.05
CA GLY A 51 1.39 23.60 20.93
C GLY A 51 1.63 24.51 19.72
N GLY A 52 1.34 24.02 18.53
CA GLY A 52 1.33 24.81 17.30
C GLY A 52 2.37 24.33 16.30
N ASP A 53 3.23 25.21 15.79
CA ASP A 53 4.35 24.78 14.93
C ASP A 53 5.63 24.70 15.76
N GLY A 54 6.47 23.69 15.59
CA GLY A 54 7.75 23.53 16.30
C GLY A 54 7.75 22.31 17.22
N ASP A 55 8.93 21.87 17.63
CA ASP A 55 9.09 20.71 18.53
C ASP A 55 8.75 21.13 19.97
N ASP A 56 7.52 20.85 20.42
CA ASP A 56 6.99 21.33 21.69
C ASP A 56 7.16 20.32 22.83
N ASP A 57 7.40 20.82 24.04
CA ASP A 57 7.53 20.04 25.26
C ASP A 57 6.40 20.37 26.23
N ILE A 58 5.39 19.49 26.28
CA ILE A 58 4.15 19.68 27.03
C ILE A 58 4.12 18.72 28.22
N ASN A 59 4.31 19.27 29.42
CA ASN A 59 4.42 18.58 30.71
C ASN A 59 5.59 17.56 30.80
N GLY A 60 6.44 17.49 29.79
CA GLY A 60 7.69 16.75 29.78
C GLY A 60 8.88 17.66 30.12
N TYR A 61 10.07 17.05 30.13
CA TYR A 61 11.37 17.71 30.00
C TYR A 61 12.48 16.67 29.84
N TRP A 62 13.22 16.69 28.73
CA TRP A 62 14.38 15.82 28.51
C TRP A 62 15.64 16.48 29.08
N GLY A 63 15.86 16.31 30.39
CA GLY A 63 17.04 16.82 31.07
C GLY A 63 18.27 15.94 30.94
N ALA A 64 19.45 16.51 31.22
CA ALA A 64 20.70 15.75 31.32
C ALA A 64 20.70 14.66 32.43
N ASP A 65 19.72 14.73 33.35
CA ASP A 65 19.48 13.75 34.42
C ASP A 65 18.38 12.72 34.07
N GLY A 66 17.85 12.74 32.84
CA GLY A 66 16.77 11.88 32.36
C GLY A 66 15.44 12.63 32.13
N PRO A 67 14.39 11.92 31.65
CA PRO A 67 13.07 12.51 31.45
C PRO A 67 12.47 12.93 32.80
N TYR A 68 12.18 14.23 32.94
CA TYR A 68 11.45 14.77 34.08
C TYR A 68 10.01 15.04 33.66
N MET A 69 9.12 14.17 34.11
CA MET A 69 7.70 14.20 33.78
C MET A 69 6.95 14.91 34.91
N TYR A 70 6.30 16.05 34.63
CA TYR A 70 5.59 16.83 35.65
C TYR A 70 4.32 16.10 36.09
N PRO A 71 4.15 15.74 37.37
CA PRO A 71 2.88 15.22 37.85
C PRO A 71 1.84 16.33 37.77
N VAL A 72 0.80 16.11 36.97
CA VAL A 72 -0.34 17.00 36.81
C VAL A 72 -1.63 16.19 37.01
N THR A 73 -2.64 16.82 37.59
CA THR A 73 -3.96 16.20 37.83
C THR A 73 -5.05 16.91 37.03
N GLY A 74 -6.20 16.27 36.88
CA GLY A 74 -7.31 16.78 36.07
C GLY A 74 -7.08 16.55 34.58
N SER A 75 -8.20 16.36 33.87
CA SER A 75 -8.21 15.92 32.46
C SER A 75 -7.60 16.98 31.53
N LYS A 76 -6.75 16.54 30.61
CA LYS A 76 -6.06 17.35 29.61
C LYS A 76 -6.61 17.09 28.22
N VAL A 77 -6.73 18.15 27.43
CA VAL A 77 -6.93 18.07 25.99
C VAL A 77 -5.73 18.76 25.34
N ILE A 78 -4.82 17.98 24.78
CA ILE A 78 -3.56 18.47 24.23
C ILE A 78 -3.49 18.11 22.74
N ASP A 79 -3.12 19.10 21.94
CA ASP A 79 -2.78 18.98 20.53
C ASP A 79 -1.36 19.56 20.36
N GLY A 80 -0.38 18.70 20.06
CA GLY A 80 1.02 19.08 19.86
C GLY A 80 1.16 20.00 18.66
N GLY A 81 0.70 19.56 17.50
CA GLY A 81 0.58 20.36 16.29
C GLY A 81 1.50 19.86 15.19
N ASN A 82 2.38 20.70 14.66
CA ASN A 82 3.40 20.31 13.69
C ASN A 82 4.77 20.36 14.38
N GLY A 83 5.59 19.34 14.26
CA GLY A 83 6.89 19.25 14.93
C GLY A 83 7.05 17.88 15.56
N ASP A 84 8.26 17.57 16.01
CA ASP A 84 8.50 16.34 16.76
C ASP A 84 8.20 16.62 18.25
N ASP A 85 6.96 16.34 18.68
CA ASP A 85 6.46 16.81 19.97
C ASP A 85 6.69 15.81 21.11
N LEU A 86 6.83 16.35 22.30
CA LEU A 86 6.82 15.61 23.56
C LEU A 86 5.55 15.96 24.34
N VAL A 87 4.62 15.03 24.41
CA VAL A 87 3.34 15.22 25.09
C VAL A 87 3.20 14.28 26.27
N VAL A 88 2.98 14.84 27.46
CA VAL A 88 2.74 14.04 28.66
C VAL A 88 1.42 14.43 29.31
N GLY A 89 0.57 13.44 29.49
CA GLY A 89 -0.68 13.52 30.22
C GLY A 89 -0.49 13.64 31.74
N GLY A 90 -1.59 13.49 32.45
CA GLY A 90 -1.75 13.65 33.87
C GLY A 90 -1.98 12.33 34.60
N THR A 91 -2.99 12.29 35.45
CA THR A 91 -3.38 11.10 36.24
C THR A 91 -4.89 10.88 36.14
N SER A 92 -5.49 11.47 35.11
CA SER A 92 -6.92 11.56 34.84
C SER A 92 -7.10 11.25 33.37
N ALA A 93 -8.31 10.87 32.96
CA ALA A 93 -8.57 10.55 31.57
C ALA A 93 -8.29 11.76 30.65
N ASP A 94 -7.33 11.61 29.76
CA ASP A 94 -6.81 12.66 28.89
C ASP A 94 -7.13 12.39 27.41
N THR A 95 -7.04 13.43 26.59
CA THR A 95 -7.09 13.35 25.13
C THR A 95 -5.83 14.01 24.59
N LEU A 96 -4.95 13.19 24.00
CA LEU A 96 -3.63 13.59 23.57
C LEU A 96 -3.51 13.34 22.06
N LEU A 97 -3.17 14.39 21.32
CA LEU A 97 -2.91 14.36 19.88
C LEU A 97 -1.48 14.86 19.67
N GLY A 98 -0.64 14.08 18.97
CA GLY A 98 0.69 14.50 18.56
C GLY A 98 0.60 15.50 17.42
N GLY A 99 0.13 15.03 16.26
CA GLY A 99 -0.18 15.86 15.11
C GLY A 99 0.64 15.43 13.91
N ALA A 100 1.60 16.24 13.48
CA ALA A 100 2.47 15.92 12.35
C ALA A 100 3.94 16.05 12.77
N GLY A 101 4.72 14.99 12.58
CA GLY A 101 6.11 14.87 13.06
C GLY A 101 6.28 13.55 13.80
N ASP A 102 7.49 13.26 14.25
CA ASP A 102 7.77 12.02 14.99
C ASP A 102 7.56 12.27 16.50
N ASP A 103 6.37 11.96 17.02
CA ASP A 103 5.95 12.39 18.36
C ASP A 103 6.27 11.35 19.46
N TYR A 104 6.48 11.83 20.69
CA TYR A 104 6.55 11.01 21.90
C TYR A 104 5.43 11.37 22.87
N ILE A 105 4.46 10.45 23.04
CA ILE A 105 3.25 10.70 23.83
C ILE A 105 3.13 9.69 24.97
N VAL A 106 2.87 10.18 26.19
CA VAL A 106 2.62 9.33 27.37
C VAL A 106 1.34 9.74 28.09
N GLY A 107 0.38 8.80 28.22
CA GLY A 107 -0.90 8.96 28.92
C GLY A 107 -0.76 9.00 30.44
N ARG A 108 -0.11 7.96 31.01
CA ARG A 108 0.11 7.68 32.43
C ARG A 108 -1.04 6.91 33.10
N ASP A 109 -1.69 7.49 34.12
CA ASP A 109 -2.75 6.81 34.86
C ASP A 109 -4.11 7.22 34.30
N ALA A 110 -5.08 6.29 34.38
CA ALA A 110 -6.46 6.42 33.91
C ALA A 110 -6.62 6.16 32.40
N ASN A 111 -7.87 6.24 31.94
CA ASN A 111 -8.23 5.79 30.60
C ASN A 111 -8.07 6.93 29.60
N ASP A 112 -7.03 6.89 28.80
CA ASP A 112 -6.63 7.95 27.89
C ASP A 112 -7.04 7.68 26.44
N SER A 113 -7.17 8.75 25.67
CA SER A 113 -7.37 8.71 24.23
C SER A 113 -6.15 9.34 23.55
N ILE A 114 -5.33 8.53 22.91
CA ILE A 114 -4.04 8.92 22.34
C ILE A 114 -4.04 8.70 20.84
N SER A 115 -3.66 9.73 20.07
CA SER A 115 -3.38 9.65 18.64
C SER A 115 -2.02 10.25 18.35
N GLY A 116 -1.13 9.50 17.69
CA GLY A 116 0.15 10.02 17.20
C GLY A 116 -0.08 11.01 16.07
N GLY A 117 -0.57 10.54 14.94
CA GLY A 117 -0.97 11.39 13.82
C GLY A 117 -0.23 11.01 12.56
N ALA A 118 0.65 11.87 12.06
CA ALA A 118 1.45 11.60 10.87
C ALA A 118 2.94 11.70 11.21
N GLY A 119 3.70 10.64 10.96
CA GLY A 119 5.10 10.53 11.36
C GLY A 119 5.34 9.18 12.02
N ASP A 120 6.58 8.90 12.43
CA ASP A 120 6.92 7.66 13.12
C ASP A 120 6.81 7.90 14.65
N ASP A 121 5.63 7.66 15.22
CA ASP A 121 5.28 8.05 16.58
C ASP A 121 5.63 6.99 17.64
N MET A 122 5.87 7.41 18.88
CA MET A 122 6.00 6.54 20.05
C MET A 122 4.96 6.88 21.12
N LEU A 123 4.00 5.98 21.32
CA LEU A 123 2.85 6.14 22.21
C LEU A 123 2.91 5.15 23.38
N ALA A 124 2.73 5.66 24.60
CA ALA A 124 2.57 4.85 25.81
C ALA A 124 1.30 5.26 26.58
N GLY A 125 0.32 4.36 26.69
CA GLY A 125 -0.88 4.54 27.53
C GLY A 125 -0.55 4.47 29.03
N ASP A 126 0.36 3.55 29.39
CA ASP A 126 0.77 3.17 30.74
C ASP A 126 -0.31 2.40 31.53
N ALA A 127 -1.14 3.03 32.35
CA ALA A 127 -2.05 2.34 33.28
C ALA A 127 -3.48 2.85 33.14
N GLY A 128 -4.37 2.05 32.58
CA GLY A 128 -5.73 2.46 32.26
C GLY A 128 -6.34 1.53 31.23
N ASP A 129 -7.63 1.68 30.96
CA ASP A 129 -8.19 1.10 29.73
C ASP A 129 -8.10 2.16 28.62
N ASP A 130 -7.00 2.15 27.86
CA ASP A 130 -6.61 3.21 26.94
C ASP A 130 -7.15 2.98 25.52
N THR A 131 -7.25 4.07 24.74
CA THR A 131 -7.57 4.03 23.32
C THR A 131 -6.42 4.66 22.54
N LEU A 132 -5.73 3.86 21.72
CA LEU A 132 -4.51 4.28 21.04
C LEU A 132 -4.63 4.11 19.52
N SER A 133 -4.12 5.09 18.78
CA SER A 133 -3.94 5.05 17.33
C SER A 133 -2.57 5.66 17.01
N GLY A 134 -1.69 4.91 16.36
CA GLY A 134 -0.42 5.44 15.85
C GLY A 134 -0.72 6.51 14.78
N GLY A 135 -1.32 6.07 13.69
CA GLY A 135 -1.81 6.97 12.64
C GLY A 135 -1.20 6.57 11.30
N ALA A 136 -0.47 7.48 10.68
CA ALA A 136 0.23 7.24 9.43
C ALA A 136 1.74 7.32 9.67
N GLY A 137 2.46 6.22 9.41
CA GLY A 137 3.88 6.12 9.64
C GLY A 137 4.22 4.79 10.30
N VAL A 138 5.44 4.64 10.79
CA VAL A 138 5.89 3.44 11.50
C VAL A 138 5.85 3.70 13.00
N ASP A 139 4.70 3.42 13.60
CA ASP A 139 4.45 3.78 15.00
C ASP A 139 4.85 2.68 15.98
N LEU A 140 5.31 3.05 17.17
CA LEU A 140 5.46 2.20 18.34
C LEU A 140 4.32 2.52 19.33
N VAL A 141 3.36 1.62 19.45
CA VAL A 141 2.15 1.84 20.26
C VAL A 141 2.11 0.84 21.41
N SER A 142 2.12 1.33 22.65
CA SER A 142 1.98 0.50 23.85
C SER A 142 0.85 0.96 24.76
N GLY A 143 -0.12 0.10 25.05
CA GLY A 143 -1.22 0.38 25.96
C GLY A 143 -0.78 0.28 27.42
N GLY A 144 -0.26 -0.89 27.82
CA GLY A 144 0.42 -1.05 29.11
C GLY A 144 -0.33 -1.99 30.04
N LEU A 145 -0.90 -1.49 31.13
CA LEU A 145 -1.73 -2.22 32.08
C LEU A 145 -3.19 -1.79 31.94
N GLY A 146 -4.09 -2.73 31.71
CA GLY A 146 -5.54 -2.48 31.65
C GLY A 146 -6.12 -3.15 30.42
N ASN A 147 -7.33 -2.79 29.98
CA ASN A 147 -7.92 -3.40 28.78
C ASN A 147 -7.95 -2.37 27.65
N ASP A 148 -6.94 -2.44 26.80
CA ASP A 148 -6.66 -1.40 25.83
C ASP A 148 -7.35 -1.64 24.49
N THR A 149 -7.65 -0.55 23.78
CA THR A 149 -8.21 -0.57 22.43
C THR A 149 -7.26 0.10 21.44
N TYR A 150 -6.73 -0.69 20.52
CA TYR A 150 -5.82 -0.26 19.47
C TYR A 150 -6.57 -0.06 18.15
N TYR A 151 -6.41 1.08 17.51
CA TYR A 151 -6.82 1.31 16.12
C TYR A 151 -5.62 1.10 15.22
N ILE A 152 -5.63 0.00 14.46
CA ILE A 152 -4.53 -0.33 13.55
C ILE A 152 -4.97 0.04 12.13
N THR A 153 -4.49 1.19 11.69
CA THR A 153 -4.83 1.81 10.41
C THR A 153 -3.76 1.63 9.35
N ASP A 154 -2.51 1.42 9.76
CA ASP A 154 -1.41 1.09 8.88
C ASP A 154 -0.98 -0.38 9.04
N LEU A 155 -0.35 -0.92 8.01
CA LEU A 155 0.35 -2.19 8.10
C LEU A 155 1.60 -2.06 8.96
N THR A 156 2.21 -0.87 9.08
CA THR A 156 3.53 -0.63 9.69
C THR A 156 3.59 -0.49 11.21
N ASP A 157 2.45 -0.40 11.89
CA ASP A 157 2.45 -0.13 13.32
C ASP A 157 3.00 -1.32 14.12
N PHE A 158 3.85 -1.04 15.10
CA PHE A 158 4.27 -1.99 16.11
C PHE A 158 3.44 -1.79 17.37
N VAL A 159 2.59 -2.76 17.66
CA VAL A 159 1.79 -2.77 18.90
C VAL A 159 2.54 -3.61 19.94
N TRP A 160 2.58 -3.15 21.19
CA TRP A 160 3.15 -3.87 22.35
C TRP A 160 2.29 -3.73 23.61
N ASP A 161 1.92 -4.85 24.24
CA ASP A 161 1.10 -4.87 25.45
C ASP A 161 1.78 -5.66 26.58
N THR A 162 1.51 -5.29 27.83
CA THR A 162 2.10 -5.91 29.02
C THR A 162 1.09 -6.50 30.00
N GLY A 163 -0.21 -6.29 29.81
CA GLY A 163 -1.22 -7.00 30.58
C GLY A 163 -2.62 -6.43 30.46
N GLY A 164 -3.56 -7.30 30.16
CA GLY A 164 -4.91 -6.84 29.90
C GLY A 164 -5.84 -7.90 29.38
N THR A 165 -6.92 -7.44 28.76
CA THR A 165 -7.69 -8.21 27.79
C THR A 165 -8.06 -7.24 26.68
N ASP A 166 -7.23 -7.24 25.66
CA ASP A 166 -7.05 -6.11 24.77
C ASP A 166 -7.74 -6.36 23.44
N ARG A 167 -8.00 -5.26 22.74
CA ARG A 167 -8.77 -5.25 21.51
C ARG A 167 -8.10 -4.44 20.42
N ALA A 168 -7.94 -5.05 19.24
CA ALA A 168 -7.63 -4.32 18.02
C ALA A 168 -8.88 -4.08 17.16
N ILE A 169 -9.04 -2.86 16.66
CA ILE A 169 -9.94 -2.47 15.58
C ILE A 169 -9.07 -2.18 14.36
N VAL A 170 -9.19 -3.01 13.33
CA VAL A 170 -8.24 -3.03 12.22
C VAL A 170 -8.94 -2.61 10.93
N SER A 171 -8.49 -1.53 10.30
CA SER A 171 -8.97 -1.07 8.98
C SER A 171 -7.99 -1.36 7.85
N ALA A 172 -6.74 -1.72 8.16
CA ALA A 172 -5.77 -2.23 7.17
C ALA A 172 -5.93 -3.74 6.94
N SER A 173 -5.86 -4.18 5.68
CA SER A 173 -5.89 -5.62 5.38
C SER A 173 -4.53 -6.26 5.57
N PHE A 174 -4.53 -7.49 6.07
CA PHE A 174 -3.36 -8.36 6.20
C PHE A 174 -2.31 -7.93 7.23
N VAL A 175 -2.71 -7.15 8.24
CA VAL A 175 -1.87 -6.80 9.39
C VAL A 175 -1.53 -8.06 10.21
N LYS A 176 -0.27 -8.18 10.67
CA LYS A 176 0.11 -9.14 11.70
C LYS A 176 -0.25 -8.57 13.06
N VAL A 177 -1.40 -8.95 13.58
CA VAL A 177 -1.78 -8.57 14.96
C VAL A 177 -0.98 -9.45 15.94
N PRO A 178 -0.26 -8.87 16.92
CA PRO A 178 0.48 -9.64 17.91
C PRO A 178 -0.44 -10.51 18.79
N SER A 179 0.06 -11.63 19.29
CA SER A 179 -0.71 -12.61 20.06
C SER A 179 -1.21 -12.11 21.43
N MET A 180 -0.57 -11.07 21.97
CA MET A 180 -1.00 -10.41 23.20
C MET A 180 -2.34 -9.67 23.06
N ILE A 181 -2.85 -9.45 21.84
CA ILE A 181 -4.17 -8.86 21.63
C ILE A 181 -5.22 -9.98 21.52
N GLU A 182 -6.10 -10.11 22.52
CA GLU A 182 -7.05 -11.22 22.61
C GLU A 182 -8.25 -11.09 21.67
N SER A 183 -8.62 -9.87 21.26
CA SER A 183 -9.80 -9.62 20.43
C SER A 183 -9.50 -8.75 19.22
N VAL A 184 -9.79 -9.25 18.03
CA VAL A 184 -9.57 -8.49 16.78
C VAL A 184 -10.90 -8.30 16.05
N THR A 185 -11.20 -7.04 15.71
CA THR A 185 -12.34 -6.65 14.87
C THR A 185 -11.84 -5.99 13.59
N TYR A 186 -12.04 -6.65 12.45
CA TYR A 186 -11.77 -6.04 11.15
C TYR A 186 -12.96 -5.18 10.70
N VAL A 187 -12.69 -3.94 10.28
CA VAL A 187 -13.69 -2.96 9.82
C VAL A 187 -13.41 -2.53 8.38
N ASP A 188 -14.35 -1.83 7.75
CA ASP A 188 -14.19 -1.26 6.39
C ASP A 188 -13.78 -2.25 5.28
N GLY A 189 -14.07 -3.53 5.49
CA GLY A 189 -13.73 -4.60 4.54
C GLY A 189 -12.30 -5.14 4.69
N ALA A 190 -11.57 -4.72 5.72
CA ALA A 190 -10.25 -5.24 6.04
C ALA A 190 -10.26 -6.76 6.22
N LEU A 191 -9.20 -7.39 5.74
CA LEU A 191 -9.02 -8.84 5.81
C LEU A 191 -7.94 -9.21 6.83
N ALA A 192 -8.12 -10.34 7.51
CA ALA A 192 -7.07 -10.90 8.35
C ALA A 192 -5.88 -11.40 7.53
N LEU A 193 -4.68 -11.35 8.13
CA LEU A 193 -3.50 -11.99 7.56
C LEU A 193 -3.77 -13.48 7.32
N PRO A 194 -3.36 -14.06 6.17
CA PRO A 194 -3.64 -15.46 5.91
C PRO A 194 -3.02 -16.38 6.95
N TYR A 195 -3.80 -17.33 7.46
CA TYR A 195 -3.41 -18.15 8.63
C TYR A 195 -2.08 -18.89 8.44
N TRP A 196 -1.71 -19.24 7.21
CA TRP A 196 -0.48 -19.97 6.91
C TRP A 196 0.77 -19.09 6.96
N ILE A 197 0.59 -17.76 6.91
CA ILE A 197 1.63 -16.76 7.14
C ILE A 197 1.61 -16.37 8.62
N ASP A 198 0.45 -16.02 9.16
CA ASP A 198 0.30 -15.58 10.57
C ASP A 198 0.80 -16.64 11.57
N ALA A 199 0.60 -17.93 11.28
CA ALA A 199 1.12 -19.00 12.13
C ALA A 199 2.65 -19.13 12.15
N LEU A 200 3.35 -18.53 11.18
CA LEU A 200 4.80 -18.63 11.00
C LEU A 200 5.53 -17.31 11.21
N VAL A 201 4.86 -16.17 11.17
CA VAL A 201 5.47 -14.86 11.41
C VAL A 201 5.45 -14.57 12.91
N ASP A 202 6.59 -14.12 13.44
CA ASP A 202 6.71 -13.68 14.84
C ASP A 202 5.78 -12.50 15.16
N ASP A 203 5.43 -12.30 16.42
CA ASP A 203 4.61 -11.16 16.84
C ASP A 203 5.28 -9.82 16.57
N LEU A 204 6.62 -9.78 16.59
CA LEU A 204 7.40 -8.62 16.19
C LEU A 204 7.51 -8.46 14.67
N GLY A 205 7.00 -9.43 13.90
CA GLY A 205 6.99 -9.41 12.44
C GLY A 205 5.88 -8.58 11.82
N ASN A 206 5.20 -7.73 12.61
CA ASN A 206 4.31 -6.73 12.02
C ASN A 206 5.10 -5.62 11.33
N GLY A 207 4.52 -5.12 10.25
CA GLY A 207 4.65 -3.72 9.95
C GLY A 207 6.00 -3.08 9.74
N GLY A 208 6.86 -3.68 8.94
CA GLY A 208 8.06 -2.94 8.55
C GLY A 208 9.04 -2.70 9.70
N LEU A 209 8.85 -3.25 10.91
CA LEU A 209 9.90 -3.28 11.95
C LEU A 209 11.18 -3.91 11.42
N PHE A 210 11.06 -5.00 10.65
CA PHE A 210 12.23 -5.58 9.98
C PHE A 210 12.71 -4.74 8.80
N GLY A 211 11.84 -3.92 8.20
CA GLY A 211 12.19 -2.94 7.17
C GLY A 211 12.99 -1.76 7.73
N THR A 212 12.58 -1.20 8.87
CA THR A 212 13.26 -0.14 9.62
C THR A 212 14.55 -0.66 10.24
N LEU A 213 14.55 -1.90 10.74
CA LEU A 213 15.75 -2.60 11.16
C LEU A 213 16.79 -2.56 10.03
N LEU A 214 16.41 -2.90 8.80
CA LEU A 214 17.29 -2.88 7.64
C LEU A 214 17.50 -1.50 7.00
N GLU A 215 16.99 -0.41 7.60
CA GLU A 215 17.05 0.95 7.08
C GLU A 215 16.54 1.05 5.62
N GLY A 216 15.56 0.23 5.25
CA GLY A 216 15.05 0.11 3.88
C GLY A 216 16.04 -0.46 2.85
N SER A 217 17.25 -0.86 3.26
CA SER A 217 18.31 -1.33 2.36
C SER A 217 18.12 -2.78 1.88
N GLY A 218 17.28 -3.55 2.57
CA GLY A 218 17.11 -5.00 2.37
C GLY A 218 18.41 -5.79 2.55
N THR A 219 19.39 -5.27 3.31
CA THR A 219 20.73 -5.85 3.44
C THR A 219 21.08 -6.21 4.87
N TYR A 220 21.23 -7.50 5.14
CA TYR A 220 21.88 -7.99 6.36
C TYR A 220 23.40 -8.04 6.17
N SER A 221 24.13 -7.64 7.20
CA SER A 221 25.53 -8.03 7.32
C SER A 221 25.63 -9.45 7.89
N TYR A 222 26.75 -10.13 7.66
CA TYR A 222 27.01 -11.39 8.34
C TYR A 222 28.49 -11.62 8.65
N ALA A 223 28.76 -12.27 9.78
CA ALA A 223 30.10 -12.46 10.32
C ALA A 223 30.33 -13.91 10.79
N PHE A 224 31.61 -14.30 10.76
CA PHE A 224 32.08 -15.55 11.38
C PHE A 224 33.14 -15.19 12.43
N PRO A 225 32.74 -14.84 13.66
CA PRO A 225 33.67 -14.38 14.68
C PRO A 225 34.74 -15.44 15.02
N ALA A 226 35.96 -14.99 15.32
CA ALA A 226 37.06 -15.87 15.76
C ALA A 226 37.03 -16.14 17.27
N SER A 227 36.28 -15.33 18.03
CA SER A 227 36.00 -15.45 19.46
C SER A 227 34.58 -14.99 19.72
N GLN A 228 34.02 -15.34 20.89
CA GLN A 228 32.70 -14.82 21.29
C GLN A 228 32.69 -13.29 21.21
N PRO A 229 31.72 -12.69 20.50
CA PRO A 229 31.59 -11.23 20.41
C PRO A 229 31.41 -10.60 21.79
N SER A 230 31.97 -9.42 22.02
CA SER A 230 31.91 -8.78 23.35
C SER A 230 30.52 -8.28 23.74
N TYR A 231 29.62 -8.09 22.78
CA TYR A 231 28.24 -7.73 23.04
C TYR A 231 27.42 -8.92 23.58
N ASP A 232 27.85 -10.15 23.28
CA ASP A 232 27.20 -11.36 23.78
C ASP A 232 27.66 -11.64 25.20
N THR A 233 26.85 -11.23 26.16
CA THR A 233 27.10 -11.41 27.60
C THR A 233 26.33 -12.60 28.19
N HIS A 234 25.60 -13.35 27.36
CA HIS A 234 24.79 -14.48 27.78
C HIS A 234 25.70 -15.67 28.15
N PRO A 235 25.68 -16.14 29.42
CA PRO A 235 26.59 -17.18 29.87
C PRO A 235 26.36 -18.53 29.15
N GLU A 236 25.14 -18.83 28.72
CA GLU A 236 24.77 -20.02 27.97
C GLU A 236 25.41 -20.07 26.57
N ASN A 237 25.51 -18.93 25.90
CA ASN A 237 26.15 -18.82 24.58
C ASN A 237 27.67 -19.05 24.68
N ALA A 238 28.27 -18.70 25.81
CA ALA A 238 29.70 -18.88 26.07
C ALA A 238 30.10 -20.35 26.31
N VAL A 239 29.17 -21.21 26.73
CA VAL A 239 29.51 -22.60 27.11
C VAL A 239 29.92 -23.40 25.87
N GLY A 240 31.20 -23.79 25.83
CA GLY A 240 31.73 -24.59 24.71
C GLY A 240 31.76 -23.84 23.39
N TRP A 241 31.78 -22.50 23.43
CA TRP A 241 31.80 -21.64 22.24
C TRP A 241 32.94 -22.00 21.29
N GLN A 242 32.65 -22.12 19.99
CA GLN A 242 33.62 -22.34 18.92
C GLN A 242 33.25 -21.52 17.68
N SER A 243 34.28 -20.99 17.01
CA SER A 243 34.12 -20.36 15.69
C SER A 243 33.74 -21.40 14.63
N PHE A 244 32.92 -21.01 13.65
CA PHE A 244 32.67 -21.83 12.47
C PHE A 244 33.97 -22.16 11.71
N GLY A 245 34.18 -23.43 11.42
CA GLY A 245 35.22 -23.94 10.55
C GLY A 245 34.91 -23.75 9.05
N PRO A 246 35.87 -24.05 8.16
CA PRO A 246 35.74 -23.75 6.73
C PRO A 246 34.53 -24.37 6.03
N THR A 247 34.13 -25.59 6.41
CA THR A 247 32.97 -26.28 5.83
C THR A 247 31.65 -25.69 6.31
N GLU A 248 31.59 -25.21 7.55
CA GLU A 248 30.42 -24.57 8.14
C GLU A 248 30.21 -23.19 7.52
N ILE A 249 31.30 -22.41 7.39
CA ILE A 249 31.32 -21.12 6.67
C ILE A 249 30.78 -21.29 5.24
N ALA A 250 31.25 -22.31 4.52
CA ALA A 250 30.79 -22.57 3.15
C ALA A 250 29.29 -22.92 3.10
N SER A 251 28.81 -23.69 4.07
CA SER A 251 27.40 -24.10 4.14
C SER A 251 26.49 -22.92 4.50
N ALA A 252 26.86 -22.10 5.49
CA ALA A 252 26.14 -20.88 5.84
C ALA A 252 26.11 -19.88 4.69
N THR A 253 27.25 -19.67 4.02
CA THR A 253 27.29 -18.78 2.84
C THR A 253 26.39 -19.29 1.71
N ALA A 254 26.34 -20.61 1.48
CA ALA A 254 25.45 -21.19 0.48
C ALA A 254 23.97 -21.05 0.85
N ALA A 255 23.63 -21.21 2.13
CA ALA A 255 22.27 -20.98 2.63
C ALA A 255 21.84 -19.53 2.43
N LEU A 256 22.67 -18.56 2.83
CA LEU A 256 22.40 -17.13 2.62
C LEU A 256 22.22 -16.79 1.13
N ALA A 257 23.06 -17.33 0.25
CA ALA A 257 22.92 -17.15 -1.20
C ALA A 257 21.62 -17.75 -1.75
N TYR A 258 21.19 -18.91 -1.23
CA TYR A 258 19.89 -19.48 -1.54
C TYR A 258 18.74 -18.56 -1.09
N ILE A 259 18.81 -18.01 0.12
CA ILE A 259 17.76 -17.11 0.65
C ILE A 259 17.60 -15.89 -0.27
N SER A 260 18.70 -15.22 -0.65
CA SER A 260 18.67 -14.11 -1.62
C SER A 260 18.11 -14.49 -3.00
N SER A 261 18.07 -15.78 -3.35
CA SER A 261 17.48 -16.25 -4.62
C SER A 261 15.97 -16.42 -4.57
N VAL A 262 15.35 -16.33 -3.39
CA VAL A 262 13.89 -16.52 -3.20
C VAL A 262 13.21 -15.33 -2.53
N VAL A 263 13.94 -14.55 -1.74
CA VAL A 263 13.46 -13.39 -0.96
C VAL A 263 14.30 -12.16 -1.30
N ASP A 264 13.75 -10.94 -1.24
CA ASP A 264 14.44 -9.68 -1.56
C ASP A 264 15.42 -9.22 -0.47
N LEU A 265 16.31 -10.13 -0.06
CA LEU A 265 17.37 -9.87 0.90
C LEU A 265 18.74 -10.00 0.27
N ARG A 266 19.66 -9.16 0.72
CA ARG A 266 21.09 -9.22 0.39
C ARG A 266 21.89 -9.51 1.64
N PHE A 267 22.93 -10.32 1.50
CA PHE A 267 23.83 -10.64 2.60
C PHE A 267 25.24 -10.17 2.28
N LEU A 268 25.77 -9.25 3.08
CA LEU A 268 27.11 -8.71 2.92
C LEU A 268 28.03 -9.20 4.04
N ARG A 269 29.15 -9.83 3.67
CA ARG A 269 30.09 -10.30 4.68
C ARG A 269 30.82 -9.14 5.33
N THR A 270 30.87 -9.13 6.66
CA THR A 270 31.66 -8.19 7.48
C THR A 270 32.68 -8.94 8.35
N ALA A 271 33.70 -8.21 8.81
CA ALA A 271 34.67 -8.70 9.80
C ALA A 271 34.27 -8.33 11.23
N ASP A 272 33.40 -7.32 11.39
CA ASP A 272 32.92 -6.83 12.68
C ASP A 272 31.50 -7.37 12.93
N PRO A 273 31.29 -8.26 13.91
CA PRO A 273 29.95 -8.73 14.26
C PRO A 273 29.16 -7.67 15.04
N ALA A 274 29.79 -6.63 15.60
CA ALA A 274 29.13 -5.62 16.44
C ALA A 274 28.53 -4.46 15.62
N THR A 275 27.97 -4.78 14.46
CA THR A 275 27.22 -3.85 13.62
C THR A 275 25.74 -4.20 13.68
N TYR A 276 24.85 -3.21 13.62
CA TYR A 276 23.41 -3.49 13.54
C TYR A 276 23.10 -4.40 12.34
N ASN A 277 22.05 -5.21 12.46
CA ASN A 277 21.57 -6.09 11.39
C ASN A 277 22.62 -7.10 10.92
N THR A 278 23.43 -7.61 11.85
CA THR A 278 24.51 -8.53 11.53
C THR A 278 24.24 -9.91 12.09
N ILE A 279 24.17 -10.90 11.21
CA ILE A 279 24.05 -12.30 11.61
C ILE A 279 25.45 -12.82 11.96
N ALA A 280 25.75 -13.03 13.23
CA ALA A 280 26.95 -13.76 13.64
C ALA A 280 26.67 -15.26 13.75
N PHE A 281 27.58 -16.07 13.19
CA PHE A 281 27.49 -17.52 13.25
C PHE A 281 28.55 -18.11 14.18
N ALA A 282 28.12 -18.96 15.11
CA ALA A 282 29.01 -19.68 16.01
C ALA A 282 28.46 -21.07 16.37
N ASN A 283 29.31 -21.90 16.96
CA ASN A 283 28.90 -23.13 17.61
C ASN A 283 28.96 -22.96 19.12
N ASN A 284 28.07 -23.62 19.87
CA ASN A 284 28.16 -23.73 21.32
C ASN A 284 27.60 -25.06 21.83
N SER A 285 27.79 -25.33 23.11
CA SER A 285 27.27 -26.54 23.76
C SER A 285 25.79 -26.37 24.08
N GLN A 286 24.93 -27.14 23.40
CA GLN A 286 23.49 -27.14 23.62
C GLN A 286 23.04 -28.59 23.90
N PRO A 287 22.86 -29.00 25.16
CA PRO A 287 22.56 -30.40 25.49
C PRO A 287 21.14 -30.83 25.08
N ASP A 288 20.22 -29.88 24.96
CA ASP A 288 18.80 -30.12 24.73
C ASP A 288 18.28 -29.49 23.41
N SER A 289 19.18 -28.96 22.56
CA SER A 289 18.83 -28.41 21.24
C SER A 289 19.91 -28.71 20.20
N SER A 290 19.50 -28.78 18.93
CA SER A 290 20.42 -28.90 17.79
C SER A 290 20.95 -27.55 17.30
N GLY A 291 20.23 -26.47 17.58
CA GLY A 291 20.55 -25.11 17.19
C GLY A 291 19.69 -24.09 17.94
N TRP A 292 20.06 -22.82 17.82
CA TRP A 292 19.35 -21.70 18.40
C TRP A 292 19.63 -20.45 17.58
N ALA A 293 18.64 -19.57 17.43
CA ALA A 293 18.84 -18.23 16.92
C ALA A 293 17.99 -17.21 17.65
N SER A 294 18.47 -15.97 17.71
CA SER A 294 17.68 -14.84 18.16
C SER A 294 16.79 -14.34 17.01
N PRO A 295 15.52 -13.97 17.24
CA PRO A 295 14.74 -13.25 16.23
C PRO A 295 15.42 -11.91 15.88
N PRO A 296 15.07 -11.29 14.74
CA PRO A 296 15.53 -9.94 14.44
C PRO A 296 15.13 -8.96 15.55
N ASN A 297 16.06 -8.11 15.96
CA ASN A 297 15.83 -7.05 16.93
C ASN A 297 16.87 -5.93 16.77
N THR A 298 16.66 -4.81 17.45
CA THR A 298 17.51 -3.61 17.39
C THR A 298 18.79 -3.71 18.23
N HIS A 299 19.15 -4.89 18.76
CA HIS A 299 20.41 -5.14 19.46
C HIS A 299 21.37 -5.98 18.63
N TYR A 300 22.66 -5.94 18.96
CA TYR A 300 23.71 -6.69 18.25
C TYR A 300 23.58 -8.22 18.34
N LEU A 301 22.78 -8.74 19.28
CA LEU A 301 22.46 -10.17 19.36
C LEU A 301 21.32 -10.58 18.43
N GLY A 302 20.58 -9.63 17.87
CA GLY A 302 19.49 -9.91 16.94
C GLY A 302 19.98 -10.71 15.75
N SER A 303 19.21 -11.73 15.40
CA SER A 303 19.51 -12.64 14.29
C SER A 303 20.75 -13.52 14.45
N ASP A 304 21.50 -13.50 15.55
CA ASP A 304 22.66 -14.39 15.75
C ASP A 304 22.26 -15.87 15.73
N VAL A 305 23.08 -16.71 15.08
CA VAL A 305 22.81 -18.13 14.84
C VAL A 305 23.86 -19.02 15.50
N PHE A 306 23.40 -19.95 16.33
CA PHE A 306 24.21 -20.92 17.04
C PHE A 306 23.86 -22.35 16.64
N ILE A 307 24.85 -23.13 16.23
CA ILE A 307 24.68 -24.57 15.97
C ILE A 307 25.31 -25.37 17.11
N SER A 308 24.61 -26.38 17.59
CA SER A 308 25.13 -27.23 18.67
C SER A 308 26.41 -27.96 18.23
N LEU A 309 27.35 -28.16 19.16
CA LEU A 309 28.56 -28.96 18.89
C LEU A 309 28.24 -30.37 18.37
N GLU A 310 27.13 -30.97 18.82
CA GLU A 310 26.69 -32.30 18.35
C GLU A 310 26.20 -32.24 16.89
N ALA A 311 25.35 -31.27 16.54
CA ALA A 311 24.90 -31.09 15.16
C ALA A 311 26.08 -30.74 14.23
N ALA A 312 26.93 -29.80 14.63
CA ALA A 312 28.12 -29.38 13.89
C ALA A 312 29.04 -30.58 13.55
N ALA A 313 29.21 -31.52 14.49
CA ALA A 313 30.01 -32.73 14.27
C ALA A 313 29.47 -33.65 13.16
N THR A 314 28.19 -33.54 12.80
CA THR A 314 27.59 -34.30 11.68
C THR A 314 27.79 -33.64 10.31
N GLY A 315 28.24 -32.39 10.28
CA GLY A 315 28.47 -31.59 9.08
C GLY A 315 27.21 -30.94 8.50
N LEU A 316 27.31 -29.65 8.14
CA LEU A 316 26.20 -28.81 7.65
C LEU A 316 25.93 -28.94 6.13
N THR A 317 26.41 -30.00 5.50
CA THR A 317 26.19 -30.26 4.06
C THR A 317 24.75 -30.67 3.75
N GLU A 318 24.22 -30.23 2.61
CA GLU A 318 22.89 -30.61 2.09
C GLU A 318 22.57 -32.10 2.28
N GLY A 319 21.37 -32.41 2.77
CA GLY A 319 20.94 -33.78 3.07
C GLY A 319 21.20 -34.25 4.51
N THR A 320 21.92 -33.47 5.33
CA THR A 320 22.20 -33.83 6.73
C THR A 320 21.24 -33.18 7.72
N ALA A 321 21.36 -33.66 8.97
CA ALA A 321 20.64 -33.10 10.09
C ALA A 321 20.94 -31.64 10.37
N ALA A 322 22.23 -31.34 10.48
CA ALA A 322 22.69 -30.00 10.75
C ALA A 322 22.41 -29.02 9.62
N ALA A 323 22.33 -29.46 8.37
CA ALA A 323 21.94 -28.59 7.26
C ALA A 323 20.47 -28.13 7.36
N ALA A 324 19.57 -29.03 7.75
CA ALA A 324 18.18 -28.67 8.04
C ALA A 324 18.06 -27.75 9.27
N THR A 325 18.88 -28.00 10.31
CA THR A 325 18.97 -27.10 11.47
C THR A 325 19.47 -25.72 11.07
N LEU A 326 20.51 -25.60 10.25
CA LEU A 326 21.04 -24.30 9.82
C LEU A 326 19.99 -23.45 9.13
N ILE A 327 19.24 -24.01 8.16
CA ILE A 327 18.20 -23.23 7.47
C ILE A 327 17.00 -22.93 8.38
N HIS A 328 16.72 -23.80 9.36
CA HIS A 328 15.70 -23.58 10.38
C HIS A 328 16.07 -22.41 11.30
N GLU A 329 17.29 -22.39 11.85
CA GLU A 329 17.77 -21.28 12.68
C GLU A 329 17.86 -19.97 11.88
N LEU A 330 18.19 -20.04 10.58
CA LEU A 330 18.10 -18.88 9.69
C LEU A 330 16.65 -18.41 9.49
N GLY A 331 15.66 -19.30 9.57
CA GLY A 331 14.25 -18.90 9.60
C GLY A 331 13.94 -18.03 10.80
N HIS A 332 14.38 -18.45 12.00
CA HIS A 332 14.26 -17.65 13.23
C HIS A 332 15.01 -16.33 13.13
N ALA A 333 16.25 -16.34 12.67
CA ALA A 333 17.07 -15.15 12.47
C ALA A 333 16.46 -14.13 11.49
N LEU A 334 15.49 -14.56 10.69
CA LEU A 334 14.75 -13.72 9.73
C LEU A 334 13.30 -13.46 10.16
N GLY A 335 12.90 -13.84 11.37
CA GLY A 335 11.60 -13.49 11.95
C GLY A 335 10.51 -14.56 11.79
N LEU A 336 10.86 -15.79 11.43
CA LEU A 336 9.91 -16.90 11.49
C LEU A 336 9.86 -17.52 12.90
N LYS A 337 8.68 -17.98 13.30
CA LYS A 337 8.46 -18.74 14.54
C LYS A 337 8.07 -20.19 14.27
N HIS A 338 8.09 -21.00 15.31
CA HIS A 338 7.55 -22.36 15.25
C HIS A 338 6.03 -22.32 15.04
N PRO A 339 5.45 -23.27 14.28
CA PRO A 339 4.01 -23.30 14.00
C PRO A 339 3.15 -23.91 15.13
N HIS A 340 3.68 -24.07 16.35
CA HIS A 340 3.03 -24.81 17.44
C HIS A 340 3.30 -24.23 18.84
N GLY A 341 2.33 -24.38 19.75
CA GLY A 341 2.37 -23.80 21.11
C GLY A 341 2.69 -24.76 22.25
N THR A 342 3.10 -26.00 21.99
CA THR A 342 3.38 -26.98 23.06
C THR A 342 4.65 -27.76 22.80
N GLY A 343 5.37 -28.11 23.88
CA GLY A 343 6.61 -28.88 23.80
C GLY A 343 7.85 -27.99 23.73
N THR A 344 8.98 -28.58 23.32
CA THR A 344 10.22 -27.84 23.08
C THR A 344 10.05 -26.90 21.88
N GLY A 345 10.46 -25.63 22.01
CA GLY A 345 10.26 -24.63 20.96
C GLY A 345 8.81 -24.17 20.81
N ALA A 346 7.99 -24.26 21.87
CA ALA A 346 6.66 -23.66 21.87
C ALA A 346 6.75 -22.16 21.54
N ALA A 347 5.90 -21.70 20.63
CA ALA A 347 5.77 -20.30 20.23
C ALA A 347 4.39 -19.76 20.60
N GLU A 348 4.19 -18.46 20.39
CA GLU A 348 2.92 -17.79 20.60
C GLU A 348 1.91 -18.07 19.47
N PRO A 349 0.59 -18.05 19.76
CA PRO A 349 -0.44 -18.27 18.74
C PRO A 349 -0.44 -17.16 17.66
N PRO A 350 -1.00 -17.42 16.47
CA PRO A 350 -1.72 -18.64 16.06
C PRO A 350 -0.80 -19.77 15.58
N PHE A 351 -1.38 -20.95 15.39
CA PHE A 351 -0.66 -22.20 15.06
C PHE A 351 -1.21 -22.87 13.81
N LEU A 352 -0.36 -23.64 13.12
CA LEU A 352 -0.82 -24.52 12.04
C LEU A 352 -1.55 -25.73 12.62
N GLY A 353 -2.55 -26.23 11.89
CA GLY A 353 -3.15 -27.52 12.20
C GLY A 353 -2.17 -28.67 11.97
N ALA A 354 -2.38 -29.81 12.64
CA ALA A 354 -1.46 -30.97 12.58
C ALA A 354 -1.20 -31.57 11.18
N THR A 355 -1.99 -31.21 10.16
CA THR A 355 -1.76 -31.62 8.76
C THR A 355 -0.75 -30.74 8.05
N GLU A 356 -0.58 -29.49 8.50
CA GLU A 356 0.30 -28.47 7.91
C GLU A 356 1.52 -28.18 8.79
N ASP A 357 1.43 -28.39 10.11
CA ASP A 357 2.59 -28.46 11.01
C ASP A 357 3.40 -29.74 10.73
N LEU A 358 4.09 -29.76 9.59
CA LEU A 358 4.98 -30.83 9.13
C LEU A 358 6.14 -30.22 8.31
N ARG A 359 7.33 -30.83 8.38
CA ARG A 359 8.51 -30.46 7.57
C ARG A 359 8.32 -30.47 6.05
N THR A 360 7.23 -31.05 5.57
CA THR A 360 6.82 -30.99 4.17
C THR A 360 6.41 -29.58 3.77
N TRP A 361 5.79 -28.82 4.68
CA TRP A 361 5.18 -27.51 4.41
C TRP A 361 5.95 -26.34 5.01
N THR A 362 6.65 -26.57 6.11
CA THR A 362 7.50 -25.56 6.78
C THR A 362 8.70 -26.24 7.43
N ILE A 363 9.91 -25.72 7.20
CA ILE A 363 11.11 -26.20 7.88
C ILE A 363 11.11 -25.84 9.37
N MET A 364 10.24 -24.90 9.78
CA MET A 364 10.02 -24.51 11.17
C MET A 364 9.27 -25.57 11.97
N SER A 365 8.71 -26.60 11.35
CA SER A 365 8.06 -27.71 12.06
C SER A 365 9.05 -28.71 12.66
N TYR A 366 8.74 -29.17 13.89
CA TYR A 366 9.43 -30.30 14.53
C TYR A 366 8.81 -31.66 14.18
N ASN A 367 7.74 -31.68 13.39
CA ASN A 367 7.06 -32.89 12.96
C ASN A 367 7.53 -33.35 11.57
N GLY A 368 7.37 -34.64 11.27
CA GLY A 368 7.78 -35.20 9.97
C GLY A 368 9.28 -35.55 9.84
N LEU A 369 10.03 -35.56 10.94
CA LEU A 369 11.49 -35.86 10.98
C LEU A 369 11.87 -37.23 10.42
N ALA A 370 10.93 -38.18 10.41
CA ALA A 370 11.16 -39.55 9.95
C ALA A 370 11.48 -39.63 8.45
N ASP A 371 10.99 -38.69 7.63
CA ASP A 371 11.29 -38.63 6.21
C ASP A 371 12.61 -37.90 5.96
N ARG A 372 13.68 -38.69 5.74
CA ARG A 372 15.02 -38.16 5.49
C ARG A 372 15.15 -37.38 4.18
N THR A 373 14.19 -37.49 3.26
CA THR A 373 14.21 -36.73 2.00
C THR A 373 13.90 -35.24 2.20
N LEU A 374 13.38 -34.87 3.38
CA LEU A 374 13.04 -33.51 3.76
C LEU A 374 14.18 -32.75 4.45
N TRP A 375 15.36 -33.35 4.58
CA TRP A 375 16.50 -32.75 5.28
C TRP A 375 17.33 -31.91 4.30
N LYS A 376 16.73 -30.83 3.82
CA LYS A 376 17.31 -29.90 2.84
C LYS A 376 17.58 -28.56 3.50
N ALA A 377 18.67 -27.91 3.15
CA ALA A 377 18.96 -26.52 3.52
C ALA A 377 18.15 -25.54 2.65
N GLN A 378 16.83 -25.75 2.58
CA GLN A 378 15.90 -24.99 1.76
C GLN A 378 14.57 -24.82 2.49
N PHE A 379 14.03 -23.61 2.40
CA PHE A 379 12.68 -23.27 2.83
C PHE A 379 11.62 -24.01 2.02
N ARG A 380 10.45 -24.19 2.64
CA ARG A 380 9.25 -24.82 2.07
C ARG A 380 8.26 -23.75 1.64
N ASP A 381 7.15 -24.18 1.01
CA ASP A 381 6.18 -23.26 0.44
C ASP A 381 5.61 -22.26 1.46
N LEU A 382 5.33 -22.70 2.71
CA LEU A 382 4.80 -21.80 3.74
C LEU A 382 5.88 -20.87 4.30
N ASP A 383 7.12 -21.36 4.46
CA ASP A 383 8.25 -20.52 4.88
C ASP A 383 8.51 -19.40 3.86
N ILE A 384 8.49 -19.73 2.56
CA ILE A 384 8.70 -18.76 1.48
C ILE A 384 7.55 -17.75 1.48
N ALA A 385 6.30 -18.18 1.64
CA ALA A 385 5.17 -17.26 1.72
C ALA A 385 5.29 -16.29 2.90
N ALA A 386 5.71 -16.77 4.07
CA ALA A 386 5.92 -15.94 5.26
C ALA A 386 7.09 -14.97 5.11
N LEU A 387 8.24 -15.43 4.58
CA LEU A 387 9.39 -14.56 4.34
C LEU A 387 9.11 -13.52 3.23
N GLN A 388 8.32 -13.86 2.21
CA GLN A 388 7.92 -12.91 1.18
C GLN A 388 6.85 -11.92 1.66
N TYR A 389 6.09 -12.26 2.69
CA TYR A 389 5.30 -11.26 3.42
C TYR A 389 6.21 -10.25 4.13
N LEU A 390 7.26 -10.72 4.81
CA LEU A 390 8.17 -9.83 5.54
C LEU A 390 9.08 -8.99 4.63
N TYR A 391 9.57 -9.55 3.53
CA TYR A 391 10.65 -8.96 2.74
C TYR A 391 10.38 -8.88 1.24
N GLY A 392 9.28 -9.46 0.75
CA GLY A 392 9.02 -9.59 -0.68
C GLY A 392 9.86 -10.66 -1.40
N PRO A 393 9.47 -11.03 -2.63
CA PRO A 393 10.19 -11.99 -3.45
C PRO A 393 11.48 -11.40 -4.02
N SER A 394 12.50 -12.24 -4.22
CA SER A 394 13.76 -11.80 -4.85
C SER A 394 13.50 -11.17 -6.22
N ARG A 395 13.86 -9.89 -6.39
CA ARG A 395 13.65 -9.12 -7.64
C ARG A 395 14.45 -9.62 -8.83
N THR A 396 15.40 -10.51 -8.60
CA THR A 396 16.25 -11.10 -9.64
C THR A 396 15.85 -12.52 -10.01
N ALA A 397 14.95 -13.13 -9.24
CA ALA A 397 14.39 -14.43 -9.54
C ALA A 397 13.16 -14.25 -10.42
N ARG A 398 13.07 -15.05 -11.49
CA ARG A 398 11.93 -15.04 -12.43
C ARG A 398 11.66 -13.65 -13.02
N ALA A 399 12.72 -12.84 -13.21
CA ALA A 399 12.59 -11.45 -13.67
C ALA A 399 12.13 -11.28 -15.14
N GLY A 400 11.60 -12.33 -15.76
CA GLY A 400 11.17 -12.38 -17.15
C GLY A 400 9.68 -12.15 -17.29
N ASN A 401 9.11 -12.46 -18.44
CA ASN A 401 7.66 -12.57 -18.56
C ASN A 401 7.31 -14.04 -18.41
N ASP A 402 6.86 -14.41 -17.22
CA ASP A 402 6.71 -15.80 -16.81
C ASP A 402 5.24 -16.25 -16.91
N THR A 403 5.04 -17.56 -17.07
CA THR A 403 3.70 -18.15 -17.16
C THR A 403 3.55 -19.29 -16.16
N TYR A 404 2.59 -19.12 -15.25
CA TYR A 404 2.31 -20.01 -14.14
C TYR A 404 1.12 -20.90 -14.44
N THR A 405 1.38 -22.14 -14.86
CA THR A 405 0.31 -23.11 -15.11
C THR A 405 -0.21 -23.70 -13.79
N LEU A 406 -1.51 -23.52 -13.53
CA LEU A 406 -2.17 -24.04 -12.35
C LEU A 406 -2.33 -25.57 -12.38
N SER A 407 -2.46 -26.17 -11.20
CA SER A 407 -2.68 -27.61 -11.03
C SER A 407 -3.84 -27.90 -10.09
N GLU A 408 -4.68 -28.88 -10.46
CA GLU A 408 -5.74 -29.42 -9.60
C GLU A 408 -5.25 -30.51 -8.63
N SER A 409 -4.03 -31.02 -8.79
CA SER A 409 -3.51 -32.17 -8.02
C SER A 409 -2.52 -31.79 -6.91
N ARG A 410 -2.15 -30.51 -6.82
CA ARG A 410 -1.27 -29.93 -5.81
C ARG A 410 -1.70 -28.50 -5.48
N PRO A 411 -1.27 -27.91 -4.35
CA PRO A 411 -1.44 -26.48 -4.12
C PRO A 411 -0.60 -25.65 -5.09
N ASN A 412 -0.98 -24.39 -5.27
CA ASN A 412 -0.37 -23.45 -6.20
C ASN A 412 0.04 -22.19 -5.43
N PHE A 413 1.27 -22.17 -4.90
CA PHE A 413 1.91 -20.98 -4.32
C PHE A 413 2.67 -20.25 -5.42
N ILE A 414 2.18 -19.07 -5.79
CA ILE A 414 2.69 -18.30 -6.93
C ILE A 414 3.45 -17.11 -6.37
N TRP A 415 4.66 -16.89 -6.90
CA TRP A 415 5.46 -15.72 -6.59
C TRP A 415 6.36 -15.38 -7.77
N ASP A 416 6.65 -14.11 -7.96
CA ASP A 416 7.49 -13.60 -9.03
C ASP A 416 8.28 -12.39 -8.53
N GLY A 417 9.52 -12.21 -9.02
CA GLY A 417 10.37 -11.09 -8.66
C GLY A 417 10.15 -9.83 -9.51
N ALA A 418 9.82 -9.98 -10.79
CA ALA A 418 9.59 -8.89 -11.73
C ALA A 418 9.15 -9.45 -13.09
N GLY A 419 8.32 -8.73 -13.82
CA GLY A 419 7.92 -9.23 -15.13
C GLY A 419 6.67 -8.61 -15.67
N THR A 420 6.16 -9.24 -16.72
CA THR A 420 4.75 -9.15 -17.06
C THR A 420 4.24 -10.56 -17.17
N ASP A 421 3.57 -11.01 -16.13
CA ASP A 421 3.40 -12.41 -15.80
C ASP A 421 1.97 -12.85 -16.00
N THR A 422 1.80 -14.15 -16.26
CA THR A 422 0.50 -14.73 -16.57
C THR A 422 0.23 -15.95 -15.70
N ILE A 423 -0.93 -15.98 -15.03
CA ILE A 423 -1.48 -17.21 -14.48
C ILE A 423 -2.32 -17.89 -15.56
N ASP A 424 -1.95 -19.12 -15.92
CA ASP A 424 -2.64 -19.91 -16.95
C ASP A 424 -3.37 -21.10 -16.33
N ALA A 425 -4.70 -21.01 -16.29
CA ALA A 425 -5.60 -22.05 -15.83
C ALA A 425 -6.24 -22.84 -16.98
N SER A 426 -5.83 -22.63 -18.22
CA SER A 426 -6.53 -23.16 -19.39
C SER A 426 -6.51 -24.68 -19.51
N SER A 427 -5.58 -25.35 -18.85
CA SER A 427 -5.51 -26.81 -18.80
C SER A 427 -6.38 -27.44 -17.71
N LEU A 428 -6.96 -26.62 -16.83
CA LEU A 428 -7.82 -27.10 -15.75
C LEU A 428 -9.17 -27.58 -16.29
N THR A 429 -9.78 -28.52 -15.58
CA THR A 429 -11.06 -29.14 -15.92
C THR A 429 -12.21 -28.66 -15.05
N LYS A 430 -11.89 -28.08 -13.88
CA LYS A 430 -12.82 -27.50 -12.93
C LYS A 430 -12.85 -25.97 -13.06
N SER A 431 -13.92 -25.36 -12.55
CA SER A 431 -14.03 -23.90 -12.40
C SER A 431 -12.92 -23.32 -11.53
N LEU A 432 -12.65 -22.04 -11.70
CA LEU A 432 -11.61 -21.30 -11.00
C LEU A 432 -12.19 -20.10 -10.25
N THR A 433 -11.76 -19.92 -9.01
CA THR A 433 -11.82 -18.63 -8.30
C THR A 433 -10.37 -18.17 -8.11
N LEU A 434 -10.01 -17.06 -8.74
CA LEU A 434 -8.64 -16.53 -8.78
C LEU A 434 -8.62 -15.06 -8.37
N TYR A 435 -7.59 -14.70 -7.62
CA TYR A 435 -7.24 -13.34 -7.25
C TYR A 435 -5.79 -13.12 -7.66
N LEU A 436 -5.51 -12.05 -8.42
CA LEU A 436 -4.15 -11.66 -8.77
C LEU A 436 -3.47 -10.83 -7.68
N ALA A 437 -4.28 -10.20 -6.81
CA ALA A 437 -3.78 -9.49 -5.64
C ALA A 437 -3.22 -10.49 -4.60
N PRO A 438 -2.05 -10.21 -4.00
CA PRO A 438 -1.47 -11.07 -2.96
C PRO A 438 -2.35 -11.23 -1.71
N GLY A 439 -2.14 -12.33 -0.98
CA GLY A 439 -2.82 -12.60 0.29
C GLY A 439 -4.23 -13.21 0.16
N TYR A 440 -4.84 -13.14 -1.02
CA TYR A 440 -6.15 -13.74 -1.27
C TYR A 440 -6.06 -15.25 -1.53
N TRP A 441 -7.10 -15.98 -1.11
CA TRP A 441 -7.17 -17.43 -1.24
C TRP A 441 -8.11 -17.84 -2.40
N GLY A 442 -7.52 -18.18 -3.54
CA GLY A 442 -8.17 -18.77 -4.71
C GLY A 442 -8.23 -20.29 -4.68
N TYR A 443 -9.08 -20.88 -5.52
CA TYR A 443 -9.23 -22.34 -5.58
C TYR A 443 -9.84 -22.80 -6.90
N THR A 444 -9.67 -24.10 -7.17
CA THR A 444 -10.30 -24.80 -8.28
C THR A 444 -11.47 -25.66 -7.77
N GLY A 445 -12.55 -25.74 -8.55
CA GLY A 445 -13.78 -26.45 -8.20
C GLY A 445 -14.83 -25.56 -7.53
N ALA A 446 -15.78 -26.21 -6.86
CA ALA A 446 -16.98 -25.55 -6.35
C ALA A 446 -16.78 -24.80 -5.01
N ALA A 447 -15.76 -25.16 -4.24
CA ALA A 447 -15.52 -24.57 -2.92
C ALA A 447 -14.06 -24.63 -2.49
N LYS A 448 -13.67 -23.63 -1.70
CA LYS A 448 -12.38 -23.54 -1.00
C LYS A 448 -12.21 -24.68 0.00
N SER A 449 -10.98 -25.19 0.12
CA SER A 449 -10.60 -26.13 1.19
C SER A 449 -10.46 -25.39 2.53
N SER A 450 -10.40 -26.15 3.64
CA SER A 450 -9.97 -25.61 4.93
C SER A 450 -8.44 -25.52 5.07
N LEU A 451 -7.69 -26.11 4.13
CA LEU A 451 -6.22 -26.15 4.12
C LEU A 451 -5.70 -25.53 2.83
N ILE A 452 -4.82 -24.52 2.91
CA ILE A 452 -4.19 -23.89 1.74
C ILE A 452 -3.28 -24.87 1.00
N THR A 453 -2.74 -25.85 1.71
CA THR A 453 -1.87 -26.89 1.13
C THR A 453 -2.64 -28.00 0.40
N ALA A 454 -3.98 -27.95 0.40
CA ALA A 454 -4.79 -28.92 -0.33
C ALA A 454 -4.65 -28.77 -1.85
N ALA A 455 -4.95 -29.85 -2.57
CA ALA A 455 -4.89 -29.87 -4.02
C ALA A 455 -5.82 -28.81 -4.65
N GLY A 456 -5.31 -28.08 -5.63
CA GLY A 456 -6.11 -27.09 -6.37
C GLY A 456 -6.41 -25.80 -5.62
N GLN A 457 -5.80 -25.55 -4.45
CA GLN A 457 -5.81 -24.21 -3.85
C GLN A 457 -4.76 -23.32 -4.51
N VAL A 458 -4.99 -22.00 -4.49
CA VAL A 458 -4.17 -21.01 -5.18
C VAL A 458 -3.96 -19.79 -4.27
N THR A 459 -2.73 -19.31 -4.21
CA THR A 459 -2.39 -18.02 -3.58
C THR A 459 -1.28 -17.35 -4.36
N VAL A 460 -1.33 -16.02 -4.42
CA VAL A 460 -0.22 -15.17 -4.83
C VAL A 460 0.46 -14.67 -3.55
N ASN A 461 1.77 -14.87 -3.44
CA ASN A 461 2.54 -14.45 -2.28
C ASN A 461 2.72 -12.92 -2.29
N PHE A 462 2.81 -12.34 -1.10
CA PHE A 462 3.04 -10.91 -0.91
C PHE A 462 4.31 -10.43 -1.64
N GLY A 463 4.26 -9.18 -2.11
CA GLY A 463 5.32 -8.56 -2.92
C GLY A 463 5.40 -9.02 -4.37
N THR A 464 4.60 -10.00 -4.79
CA THR A 464 4.48 -10.43 -6.20
C THR A 464 3.43 -9.59 -6.92
N THR A 465 3.73 -9.17 -8.15
CA THR A 465 2.76 -8.56 -9.08
C THR A 465 2.48 -9.56 -10.20
N ILE A 466 1.21 -9.79 -10.52
CA ILE A 466 0.78 -10.60 -11.66
C ILE A 466 -0.18 -9.77 -12.52
N GLU A 467 0.13 -9.60 -13.79
CA GLU A 467 -0.63 -8.73 -14.69
C GLU A 467 -1.73 -9.48 -15.42
N ASN A 468 -1.55 -10.77 -15.72
CA ASN A 468 -2.44 -11.46 -16.65
C ASN A 468 -3.02 -12.75 -16.08
N ALA A 469 -4.25 -13.07 -16.49
CA ALA A 469 -4.91 -14.31 -16.14
C ALA A 469 -5.62 -14.93 -17.35
N ILE A 470 -5.49 -16.24 -17.49
CA ILE A 470 -6.23 -17.05 -18.45
C ILE A 470 -7.04 -18.08 -17.66
N GLY A 471 -8.37 -18.01 -17.79
CA GLY A 471 -9.35 -18.91 -17.19
C GLY A 471 -9.42 -20.28 -17.85
N THR A 472 -10.49 -21.01 -17.56
CA THR A 472 -10.69 -22.42 -17.84
C THR A 472 -11.68 -22.59 -19.01
N ALA A 473 -12.40 -23.72 -19.06
CA ALA A 473 -13.55 -23.87 -19.96
C ALA A 473 -14.88 -23.96 -19.17
N GLN A 474 -14.84 -23.61 -17.89
CA GLN A 474 -15.95 -23.59 -16.96
C GLN A 474 -16.23 -22.15 -16.52
N ALA A 475 -17.36 -21.93 -15.82
CA ALA A 475 -17.66 -20.62 -15.25
C ALA A 475 -16.66 -20.26 -14.14
N ASP A 476 -15.87 -19.23 -14.39
CA ASP A 476 -14.80 -18.77 -13.52
C ASP A 476 -15.11 -17.43 -12.85
N THR A 477 -14.37 -17.12 -11.79
CA THR A 477 -14.32 -15.82 -11.16
C THR A 477 -12.87 -15.39 -11.06
N ILE A 478 -12.49 -14.34 -11.79
CA ILE A 478 -11.12 -13.84 -11.86
C ILE A 478 -11.14 -12.38 -11.45
N THR A 479 -10.42 -12.07 -10.37
CA THR A 479 -10.24 -10.70 -9.87
C THR A 479 -8.78 -10.30 -10.06
N GLY A 480 -8.56 -9.13 -10.67
CA GLY A 480 -7.26 -8.53 -10.87
C GLY A 480 -6.69 -7.90 -9.60
N ASN A 481 -5.82 -6.91 -9.76
CA ASN A 481 -5.13 -6.21 -8.68
C ASN A 481 -5.05 -4.71 -8.95
N GLU A 482 -4.04 -4.02 -8.43
CA GLU A 482 -3.89 -2.56 -8.60
C GLU A 482 -3.18 -2.15 -9.90
N VAL A 483 -2.57 -3.10 -10.62
CA VAL A 483 -1.89 -2.84 -11.89
C VAL A 483 -2.80 -3.17 -13.06
N ALA A 484 -2.49 -2.60 -14.22
CA ALA A 484 -3.24 -2.88 -15.45
C ALA A 484 -3.22 -4.39 -15.78
N ASN A 485 -4.39 -5.01 -15.79
CA ASN A 485 -4.54 -6.43 -16.01
C ASN A 485 -5.06 -6.79 -17.40
N VAL A 486 -4.69 -7.99 -17.87
CA VAL A 486 -5.36 -8.65 -19.01
C VAL A 486 -6.00 -9.96 -18.55
N LEU A 487 -7.33 -9.99 -18.56
CA LEU A 487 -8.13 -11.10 -18.05
C LEU A 487 -8.87 -11.80 -19.20
N GLU A 488 -8.60 -13.08 -19.43
CA GLU A 488 -9.29 -13.91 -20.43
C GLU A 488 -10.07 -15.01 -19.71
N GLY A 489 -11.41 -14.94 -19.65
CA GLY A 489 -12.25 -15.97 -19.01
C GLY A 489 -12.25 -17.31 -19.75
N ARG A 490 -12.13 -17.26 -21.08
CA ARG A 490 -12.28 -18.37 -22.03
C ARG A 490 -13.70 -18.90 -21.99
N GLY A 491 -13.92 -20.21 -21.90
CA GLY A 491 -15.27 -20.76 -22.02
C GLY A 491 -15.90 -20.85 -20.65
N GLY A 492 -17.21 -20.66 -20.57
CA GLY A 492 -17.86 -20.54 -19.27
C GLY A 492 -18.83 -19.37 -19.30
N ASN A 493 -19.41 -19.06 -18.16
CA ASN A 493 -20.06 -17.78 -17.95
C ASN A 493 -19.28 -17.11 -16.83
N ASP A 494 -18.34 -16.24 -17.17
CA ASP A 494 -17.29 -15.85 -16.26
C ASP A 494 -17.62 -14.53 -15.56
N THR A 495 -17.01 -14.31 -14.41
CA THR A 495 -17.01 -13.02 -13.73
C THR A 495 -15.58 -12.50 -13.72
N LEU A 496 -15.33 -11.41 -14.44
CA LEU A 496 -14.03 -10.75 -14.52
C LEU A 496 -14.11 -9.38 -13.84
N VAL A 497 -13.22 -9.14 -12.89
CA VAL A 497 -13.14 -7.89 -12.13
C VAL A 497 -11.72 -7.36 -12.29
N GLY A 498 -11.52 -6.22 -12.93
CA GLY A 498 -10.16 -5.67 -13.13
C GLY A 498 -9.56 -5.18 -11.83
N GLY A 499 -10.25 -4.25 -11.16
CA GLY A 499 -9.78 -3.66 -9.91
C GLY A 499 -9.37 -2.22 -10.13
N ALA A 500 -8.18 -1.85 -9.65
CA ALA A 500 -7.61 -0.54 -9.98
C ALA A 500 -6.64 -0.70 -11.16
N GLY A 501 -6.32 0.40 -11.83
CA GLY A 501 -5.49 0.36 -13.04
C GLY A 501 -6.34 0.47 -14.31
N SER A 502 -5.74 0.10 -15.45
CA SER A 502 -6.39 0.16 -16.76
C SER A 502 -6.49 -1.24 -17.35
N ASP A 503 -7.63 -1.87 -17.15
CA ASP A 503 -7.82 -3.30 -17.33
C ASP A 503 -8.42 -3.65 -18.68
N THR A 504 -8.09 -4.86 -19.13
CA THR A 504 -8.50 -5.39 -20.42
C THR A 504 -9.14 -6.77 -20.26
N ALA A 505 -10.41 -6.90 -20.58
CA ALA A 505 -11.04 -8.20 -20.79
C ALA A 505 -10.74 -8.70 -22.22
N ALA A 506 -10.14 -9.89 -22.35
CA ALA A 506 -9.75 -10.47 -23.63
C ALA A 506 -10.73 -11.55 -24.09
N TYR A 507 -11.05 -11.53 -25.38
CA TYR A 507 -12.01 -12.40 -26.06
C TYR A 507 -11.38 -13.04 -27.30
N ARG A 508 -11.69 -14.31 -27.55
CA ARG A 508 -11.04 -15.11 -28.62
C ARG A 508 -11.64 -14.87 -30.01
N GLY A 509 -12.76 -14.16 -30.08
CA GLY A 509 -13.52 -13.89 -31.31
C GLY A 509 -13.45 -12.45 -31.81
N ALA A 510 -14.00 -12.21 -32.99
CA ALA A 510 -14.10 -10.85 -33.53
C ALA A 510 -15.24 -10.08 -32.85
N ARG A 511 -15.14 -8.74 -32.74
CA ARG A 511 -16.14 -7.87 -32.07
C ARG A 511 -17.57 -8.12 -32.56
N GLY A 512 -17.75 -8.42 -33.84
CA GLY A 512 -19.05 -8.70 -34.46
C GLY A 512 -19.77 -9.93 -33.89
N ASP A 513 -19.05 -10.84 -33.26
CA ASP A 513 -19.62 -12.07 -32.70
C ASP A 513 -20.32 -11.83 -31.35
N TYR A 514 -20.09 -10.69 -30.69
CA TYR A 514 -20.56 -10.43 -29.31
C TYR A 514 -21.70 -9.41 -29.23
N THR A 515 -22.68 -9.66 -28.36
CA THR A 515 -23.59 -8.62 -27.82
C THR A 515 -23.00 -8.10 -26.52
N ILE A 516 -23.11 -6.80 -26.30
CA ILE A 516 -22.62 -6.14 -25.09
C ILE A 516 -23.78 -5.33 -24.52
N ALA A 517 -24.08 -5.55 -23.25
CA ALA A 517 -25.04 -4.77 -22.47
C ALA A 517 -24.31 -4.12 -21.29
N TYR A 518 -24.78 -2.97 -20.84
CA TYR A 518 -24.25 -2.28 -19.67
C TYR A 518 -25.38 -2.06 -18.67
N ASP A 519 -25.16 -2.42 -17.41
CA ASP A 519 -26.06 -2.15 -16.31
C ASP A 519 -25.52 -1.00 -15.47
N THR A 520 -26.19 0.15 -15.55
CA THR A 520 -25.86 1.36 -14.80
C THR A 520 -26.03 1.21 -13.29
N ALA A 521 -26.89 0.30 -12.82
CA ALA A 521 -27.16 0.14 -11.40
C ALA A 521 -25.99 -0.57 -10.69
N THR A 522 -25.37 -1.52 -11.37
CA THR A 522 -24.23 -2.30 -10.87
C THR A 522 -22.90 -1.85 -11.47
N SER A 523 -22.92 -0.87 -12.39
CA SER A 523 -21.76 -0.41 -13.16
C SER A 523 -21.00 -1.55 -13.84
N SER A 524 -21.74 -2.53 -14.40
CA SER A 524 -21.16 -3.75 -14.95
C SER A 524 -21.54 -3.97 -16.41
N PHE A 525 -20.64 -4.55 -17.20
CA PHE A 525 -20.97 -5.02 -18.54
C PHE A 525 -21.35 -6.50 -18.53
N THR A 526 -22.33 -6.87 -19.36
CA THR A 526 -22.55 -8.25 -19.76
C THR A 526 -22.12 -8.43 -21.21
N VAL A 527 -21.14 -9.30 -21.46
CA VAL A 527 -20.66 -9.64 -22.80
C VAL A 527 -21.15 -11.05 -23.13
N THR A 528 -21.86 -11.20 -24.23
CA THR A 528 -22.42 -12.49 -24.64
C THR A 528 -21.91 -12.85 -26.02
N ASP A 529 -21.20 -13.98 -26.09
CA ASP A 529 -20.76 -14.60 -27.33
C ASP A 529 -21.95 -15.27 -28.04
N ARG A 530 -22.16 -14.94 -29.32
CA ARG A 530 -23.17 -15.62 -30.16
C ARG A 530 -22.68 -16.97 -30.69
N THR A 531 -21.40 -17.29 -30.52
CA THR A 531 -20.80 -18.56 -30.92
C THR A 531 -20.76 -19.53 -29.74
N ALA A 532 -21.50 -20.62 -29.84
CA ALA A 532 -21.60 -21.60 -28.75
C ALA A 532 -20.24 -22.25 -28.43
N GLY A 533 -19.90 -22.33 -27.14
CA GLY A 533 -18.74 -23.06 -26.62
C GLY A 533 -17.39 -22.36 -26.80
N ARG A 534 -17.38 -21.09 -27.28
CA ARG A 534 -16.22 -20.23 -27.22
C ARG A 534 -16.26 -19.46 -25.90
N ASP A 535 -16.72 -18.20 -25.86
CA ASP A 535 -16.54 -17.35 -24.67
C ASP A 535 -17.78 -17.21 -23.76
N GLY A 536 -18.94 -17.74 -24.18
CA GLY A 536 -20.13 -17.79 -23.32
C GLY A 536 -20.70 -16.42 -22.91
N VAL A 537 -21.11 -16.27 -21.64
CA VAL A 537 -21.77 -15.06 -21.12
C VAL A 537 -21.05 -14.53 -19.88
N ASP A 538 -20.31 -13.45 -20.06
CA ASP A 538 -19.42 -12.91 -19.02
C ASP A 538 -19.98 -11.64 -18.40
N GLN A 539 -19.69 -11.48 -17.11
CA GLN A 539 -19.95 -10.29 -16.32
C GLN A 539 -18.64 -9.60 -16.02
N LEU A 540 -18.55 -8.32 -16.40
CA LEU A 540 -17.35 -7.51 -16.24
C LEU A 540 -17.62 -6.34 -15.29
N ARG A 541 -16.70 -6.10 -14.36
CA ARG A 541 -16.65 -4.90 -13.52
C ARG A 541 -15.23 -4.34 -13.54
N ASP A 542 -15.11 -3.02 -13.46
CA ASP A 542 -13.82 -2.33 -13.42
C ASP A 542 -12.92 -2.77 -14.59
N ILE A 543 -13.44 -2.64 -15.83
CA ILE A 543 -12.73 -2.98 -17.06
C ILE A 543 -12.83 -1.81 -18.04
N GLU A 544 -11.68 -1.25 -18.43
CA GLU A 544 -11.57 -0.06 -19.28
C GLU A 544 -11.60 -0.41 -20.77
N SER A 545 -11.19 -1.63 -21.14
CA SER A 545 -11.16 -2.07 -22.53
C SER A 545 -11.49 -3.53 -22.76
N LEU A 546 -12.06 -3.83 -23.93
CA LEU A 546 -12.33 -5.18 -24.39
C LEU A 546 -11.49 -5.46 -25.64
N ARG A 547 -10.63 -6.48 -25.57
CA ARG A 547 -9.78 -6.93 -26.66
C ARG A 547 -10.41 -8.11 -27.38
N PHE A 548 -10.84 -7.89 -28.62
CA PHE A 548 -11.32 -8.92 -29.54
C PHE A 548 -10.21 -9.34 -30.50
N SER A 549 -10.40 -10.44 -31.24
CA SER A 549 -9.43 -10.94 -32.20
C SER A 549 -9.17 -10.00 -33.38
N ASP A 550 -10.07 -9.06 -33.67
CA ASP A 550 -9.97 -8.11 -34.79
C ASP A 550 -9.70 -6.66 -34.37
N ARG A 551 -9.94 -6.29 -33.11
CA ARG A 551 -9.74 -4.93 -32.57
C ARG A 551 -9.86 -4.87 -31.04
N THR A 552 -9.36 -3.80 -30.44
CA THR A 552 -9.66 -3.41 -29.06
C THR A 552 -10.66 -2.26 -29.05
N VAL A 553 -11.62 -2.28 -28.13
CA VAL A 553 -12.63 -1.23 -27.95
C VAL A 553 -12.63 -0.76 -26.50
N SER A 554 -12.62 0.55 -26.28
CA SER A 554 -12.79 1.10 -24.92
C SER A 554 -14.21 0.89 -24.42
N ALA A 555 -14.36 0.61 -23.12
CA ALA A 555 -15.63 0.53 -22.41
C ALA A 555 -16.49 1.79 -22.60
N THR A 556 -15.86 2.97 -22.71
CA THR A 556 -16.56 4.24 -22.99
C THR A 556 -17.28 4.22 -24.34
N THR A 557 -16.63 3.69 -25.39
CA THR A 557 -17.23 3.52 -26.71
C THR A 557 -18.38 2.51 -26.67
N LEU A 558 -18.26 1.45 -25.87
CA LEU A 558 -19.27 0.41 -25.75
C LEU A 558 -20.54 0.89 -25.03
N ALA A 559 -20.41 1.73 -24.00
CA ALA A 559 -21.54 2.37 -23.33
C ALA A 559 -22.35 3.27 -24.30
N VAL A 560 -21.67 3.96 -25.23
CA VAL A 560 -22.31 4.74 -26.29
C VAL A 560 -23.02 3.84 -27.31
N GLU A 561 -22.39 2.73 -27.73
CA GLU A 561 -22.97 1.76 -28.68
C GLU A 561 -24.20 1.04 -28.11
N ALA A 562 -24.25 0.81 -26.79
CA ALA A 562 -25.38 0.20 -26.09
C ALA A 562 -26.63 1.10 -26.01
N GLY A 563 -26.59 2.32 -26.57
CA GLY A 563 -27.75 3.21 -26.70
C GLY A 563 -27.99 4.12 -25.50
N GLN A 564 -27.02 4.27 -24.59
CA GLN A 564 -27.13 5.07 -23.37
C GLN A 564 -26.33 6.39 -23.51
N ARG A 565 -26.78 7.32 -24.37
CA ARG A 565 -26.10 8.61 -24.60
C ARG A 565 -26.32 9.64 -23.47
N SER A 566 -27.37 9.50 -22.66
CA SER A 566 -27.69 10.38 -21.54
C SER A 566 -26.89 10.04 -20.28
N ASP A 567 -26.56 8.76 -20.10
CA ASP A 567 -25.87 8.26 -18.92
C ASP A 567 -24.35 8.36 -19.05
N LEU A 568 -23.82 8.69 -20.24
CA LEU A 568 -22.39 8.91 -20.45
C LEU A 568 -21.84 10.07 -19.60
N LEU A 569 -22.66 11.09 -19.30
CA LEU A 569 -22.27 12.19 -18.41
C LEU A 569 -22.34 11.79 -16.92
N LEU A 570 -23.15 10.79 -16.57
CA LEU A 570 -23.22 10.21 -15.22
C LEU A 570 -22.14 9.14 -15.00
N ALA A 571 -21.80 8.41 -16.06
CA ALA A 571 -20.76 7.38 -16.14
C ALA A 571 -19.34 7.97 -16.26
N MET A 572 -19.19 9.29 -16.37
CA MET A 572 -17.92 9.99 -16.13
C MET A 572 -17.41 9.86 -14.67
N GLY A 573 -18.03 9.02 -13.84
CA GLY A 573 -17.44 8.44 -12.64
C GLY A 573 -16.18 7.58 -12.88
N VAL A 574 -15.72 7.43 -14.13
CA VAL A 574 -14.40 6.87 -14.50
C VAL A 574 -13.23 7.71 -13.95
N TYR A 575 -13.47 8.88 -13.35
CA TYR A 575 -12.46 9.66 -12.63
C TYR A 575 -12.37 9.31 -11.12
N ARG A 576 -12.66 8.07 -10.70
CA ARG A 576 -12.37 7.60 -9.33
C ARG A 576 -10.94 7.07 -9.13
N GLY A 577 -10.13 6.99 -10.19
CA GLY A 577 -8.80 6.39 -10.14
C GLY A 577 -7.60 7.32 -9.97
N LEU A 578 -7.78 8.63 -9.72
CA LEU A 578 -6.62 9.55 -9.65
C LEU A 578 -6.51 10.48 -8.44
N ASN A 579 -7.52 10.65 -7.56
CA ASN A 579 -7.39 11.63 -6.45
C ASN A 579 -8.26 11.41 -5.18
N GLY A 580 -8.77 10.21 -4.89
CA GLY A 580 -9.24 9.86 -3.53
C GLY A 580 -10.39 10.65 -2.87
N ALA A 581 -11.08 11.61 -3.50
CA ALA A 581 -12.16 12.38 -2.88
C ALA A 581 -13.49 12.35 -3.67
N ALA A 582 -14.60 12.03 -3.00
CA ALA A 582 -15.95 12.04 -3.58
C ALA A 582 -16.56 13.46 -3.57
N PRO A 583 -17.06 14.00 -4.70
CA PRO A 583 -17.74 15.30 -4.70
C PRO A 583 -19.23 15.20 -4.29
N SER A 584 -19.74 16.26 -3.67
CA SER A 584 -21.07 16.33 -3.04
C SER A 584 -22.26 16.37 -4.02
N SER A 585 -23.40 15.83 -3.56
CA SER A 585 -24.60 15.48 -4.32
C SER A 585 -25.43 16.63 -4.93
N SER A 586 -25.11 17.90 -4.67
CA SER A 586 -25.98 19.02 -5.09
C SER A 586 -25.76 19.51 -6.54
N ALA A 587 -24.58 19.28 -7.13
CA ALA A 587 -24.27 19.68 -8.51
C ALA A 587 -24.95 18.78 -9.56
N TYR A 588 -25.25 17.52 -9.21
CA TYR A 588 -25.82 16.52 -10.11
C TYR A 588 -27.29 16.80 -10.50
N THR A 589 -28.07 17.42 -9.62
CA THR A 589 -29.53 17.55 -9.81
C THR A 589 -29.91 18.65 -10.80
N GLN A 590 -29.09 19.69 -10.97
CA GLN A 590 -29.40 20.80 -11.90
C GLN A 590 -29.22 20.39 -13.37
N VAL A 591 -28.20 19.61 -13.69
CA VAL A 591 -27.87 19.22 -15.08
C VAL A 591 -28.93 18.26 -15.65
N ALA A 592 -29.33 17.25 -14.87
CA ALA A 592 -30.32 16.25 -15.29
C ALA A 592 -31.70 16.85 -15.61
N SER A 593 -32.11 17.92 -14.92
CA SER A 593 -33.41 18.57 -15.12
C SER A 593 -33.50 19.38 -16.42
N SER A 594 -32.37 19.83 -16.98
CA SER A 594 -32.32 20.63 -18.20
C SER A 594 -32.34 19.80 -19.49
N LEU A 595 -32.06 18.50 -19.39
CA LEU A 595 -31.85 17.59 -20.53
C LEU A 595 -33.03 16.65 -20.82
N ALA A 596 -34.03 16.55 -19.94
CA ALA A 596 -35.12 15.58 -20.01
C ALA A 596 -36.23 15.88 -21.05
N GLY A 597 -36.05 16.86 -21.95
CA GLY A 597 -37.17 17.54 -22.61
C GLY A 597 -37.55 17.22 -24.07
N ASN A 598 -36.72 16.61 -24.94
CA ASN A 598 -37.05 16.57 -26.38
C ASN A 598 -36.53 15.34 -27.16
N THR A 599 -37.30 14.95 -28.19
CA THR A 599 -37.18 13.71 -29.00
C THR A 599 -36.18 13.77 -30.17
N PRO A 600 -35.76 12.62 -30.75
CA PRO A 600 -34.46 12.44 -31.44
C PRO A 600 -34.24 13.07 -32.83
N ALA A 601 -35.20 13.79 -33.42
CA ALA A 601 -35.10 14.20 -34.83
C ALA A 601 -34.68 15.67 -35.07
N SER A 602 -34.59 16.51 -34.04
CA SER A 602 -34.32 17.96 -34.20
C SER A 602 -32.87 18.40 -33.96
N TYR A 603 -31.96 17.50 -33.57
CA TYR A 603 -30.61 17.89 -33.15
C TYR A 603 -29.57 18.02 -34.27
N ALA A 604 -29.77 17.39 -35.44
CA ALA A 604 -28.77 17.43 -36.51
C ALA A 604 -28.64 18.80 -37.21
N ALA A 605 -29.60 19.71 -37.04
CA ALA A 605 -29.57 21.04 -37.66
C ALA A 605 -29.48 22.21 -36.64
N GLY A 606 -29.85 21.99 -35.37
CA GLY A 606 -29.91 23.06 -34.36
C GLY A 606 -28.63 23.27 -33.56
N ALA A 607 -27.86 22.22 -33.28
CA ALA A 607 -26.68 22.32 -32.41
C ALA A 607 -25.48 23.02 -33.07
N ALA A 608 -25.34 22.91 -34.40
CA ALA A 608 -24.33 23.65 -35.16
C ALA A 608 -24.60 25.18 -35.18
N GLY A 609 -25.87 25.60 -35.04
CA GLY A 609 -26.26 27.01 -35.01
C GLY A 609 -26.12 27.68 -33.63
N GLY A 610 -26.28 26.92 -32.54
CA GLY A 610 -26.20 27.46 -31.17
C GLY A 610 -24.78 27.88 -30.77
N PHE A 611 -23.79 27.02 -30.98
CA PHE A 611 -22.39 27.29 -30.64
C PHE A 611 -21.72 28.29 -31.58
N ALA A 612 -22.17 28.41 -32.83
CA ALA A 612 -21.67 29.39 -33.79
C ALA A 612 -22.12 30.85 -33.48
N SER A 613 -23.05 31.03 -32.54
CA SER A 613 -23.64 32.34 -32.21
C SER A 613 -23.17 32.93 -30.87
N MET A 614 -22.37 32.19 -30.09
CA MET A 614 -21.82 32.66 -28.83
C MET A 614 -20.50 33.40 -29.06
N GLY A 615 -20.40 34.64 -28.56
CA GLY A 615 -19.15 35.40 -28.56
C GLY A 615 -18.09 34.74 -27.66
N GLY A 616 -16.81 34.94 -27.98
CA GLY A 616 -15.67 34.22 -27.38
C GLY A 616 -15.63 34.20 -25.86
N GLU A 617 -16.04 35.28 -25.17
CA GLU A 617 -16.09 35.33 -23.70
C GLU A 617 -17.14 34.38 -23.08
N ALA A 618 -18.29 34.22 -23.72
CA ALA A 618 -19.38 33.37 -23.22
C ALA A 618 -19.04 31.89 -23.34
N PHE A 619 -18.32 31.52 -24.40
CA PHE A 619 -17.83 30.16 -24.62
C PHE A 619 -16.76 29.77 -23.59
N THR A 620 -15.77 30.64 -23.35
CA THR A 620 -14.70 30.40 -22.38
C THR A 620 -15.24 30.31 -20.96
N THR A 621 -16.19 31.17 -20.59
CA THR A 621 -16.82 31.14 -19.26
C THR A 621 -17.60 29.85 -19.01
N ALA A 622 -18.30 29.34 -20.03
CA ALA A 622 -19.05 28.08 -19.94
C ALA A 622 -18.13 26.85 -19.82
N VAL A 623 -16.98 26.85 -20.49
CA VAL A 623 -15.98 25.77 -20.38
C VAL A 623 -15.32 25.79 -19.00
N MET A 624 -14.85 26.96 -18.53
CA MET A 624 -14.19 27.10 -17.22
C MET A 624 -15.12 26.72 -16.06
N ALA A 625 -16.39 27.11 -16.12
CA ALA A 625 -17.39 26.77 -15.11
C ALA A 625 -17.68 25.25 -15.05
N ASN A 626 -17.67 24.55 -16.19
CA ASN A 626 -17.92 23.11 -16.25
C ASN A 626 -16.76 22.25 -15.72
N PHE A 627 -15.54 22.79 -15.69
CA PHE A 627 -14.35 22.11 -15.13
C PHE A 627 -13.95 22.64 -13.74
N GLY A 628 -14.78 23.48 -13.11
CA GLY A 628 -14.51 24.02 -11.77
C GLY A 628 -13.33 24.99 -11.68
N ILE A 629 -12.85 25.52 -12.81
CA ILE A 629 -11.69 26.44 -12.86
C ILE A 629 -12.17 27.85 -12.52
N THR A 630 -11.82 28.36 -11.34
CA THR A 630 -12.13 29.72 -10.92
C THR A 630 -11.06 30.71 -11.39
N ALA A 631 -11.45 31.97 -11.64
CA ALA A 631 -10.50 33.02 -12.02
C ALA A 631 -9.41 33.26 -10.96
N SER A 632 -9.69 32.93 -9.69
CA SER A 632 -8.73 32.97 -8.57
C SER A 632 -7.70 31.83 -8.59
N ALA A 633 -8.05 30.64 -9.11
CA ALA A 633 -7.14 29.50 -9.20
C ALA A 633 -5.99 29.73 -10.22
N LEU A 634 -6.22 30.57 -11.22
CA LEU A 634 -5.23 30.97 -12.23
C LEU A 634 -4.34 32.14 -11.80
N ALA A 635 -4.64 32.78 -10.67
CA ALA A 635 -3.93 33.94 -10.14
C ALA A 635 -3.05 33.61 -8.90
N GLY A 636 -3.06 32.36 -8.43
CA GLY A 636 -2.26 31.87 -7.29
C GLY A 636 -0.82 31.43 -7.65
N PRO A 637 0.03 31.14 -6.64
CA PRO A 637 1.47 30.94 -6.82
C PRO A 637 1.90 29.63 -7.52
N SER A 638 0.99 28.71 -7.87
CA SER A 638 1.30 27.48 -8.62
C SER A 638 0.50 27.32 -9.94
N PRO A 639 0.82 28.08 -11.01
CA PRO A 639 0.07 28.07 -12.27
C PRO A 639 0.16 26.75 -13.09
N ALA A 640 1.08 25.84 -12.75
CA ALA A 640 1.38 24.65 -13.55
C ALA A 640 0.25 23.60 -13.53
N ALA A 641 -0.35 23.31 -12.36
CA ALA A 641 -1.44 22.33 -12.25
C ALA A 641 -2.73 22.80 -12.95
N SER A 642 -3.02 24.10 -12.88
CA SER A 642 -4.17 24.70 -13.59
C SER A 642 -3.93 24.76 -15.10
N TYR A 643 -2.66 24.87 -15.53
CA TYR A 643 -2.25 24.83 -16.93
C TYR A 643 -2.40 23.43 -17.55
N ASP A 644 -2.01 22.38 -16.84
CA ASP A 644 -2.14 21.00 -17.32
C ASP A 644 -3.61 20.56 -17.38
N ALA A 645 -4.43 20.93 -16.39
CA ALA A 645 -5.88 20.67 -16.41
C ALA A 645 -6.59 21.36 -17.60
N LEU A 646 -6.25 22.61 -17.91
CA LEU A 646 -6.81 23.33 -19.06
C LEU A 646 -6.33 22.74 -20.39
N LYS A 647 -5.06 22.34 -20.46
CA LYS A 647 -4.45 21.70 -21.63
C LYS A 647 -5.08 20.33 -21.91
N GLU A 648 -5.36 19.53 -20.88
CA GLU A 648 -6.04 18.25 -20.99
C GLU A 648 -7.51 18.40 -21.41
N ALA A 649 -8.24 19.35 -20.81
CA ALA A 649 -9.63 19.64 -21.19
C ALA A 649 -9.74 20.06 -22.67
N LEU A 650 -8.81 20.89 -23.16
CA LEU A 650 -8.77 21.29 -24.58
C LEU A 650 -8.33 20.14 -25.50
N THR A 651 -7.41 19.28 -25.05
CA THR A 651 -6.96 18.09 -25.80
C THR A 651 -8.09 17.07 -25.95
N LEU A 652 -8.92 16.89 -24.92
CA LEU A 652 -10.11 16.03 -24.90
C LEU A 652 -11.18 16.54 -25.87
N ILE A 653 -11.43 17.85 -25.90
CA ILE A 653 -12.32 18.48 -26.88
C ILE A 653 -11.77 18.25 -28.31
N PHE A 654 -10.46 18.36 -28.51
CA PHE A 654 -9.81 18.08 -29.80
C PHE A 654 -10.02 16.65 -30.30
N THR A 655 -9.98 15.66 -29.40
CA THR A 655 -10.18 14.24 -29.76
C THR A 655 -11.64 13.93 -30.09
N LEU A 656 -12.58 14.60 -29.39
CA LEU A 656 -14.03 14.38 -29.55
C LEU A 656 -14.62 15.00 -30.83
N PHE A 657 -14.01 16.07 -31.38
CA PHE A 657 -14.55 16.80 -32.55
C PHE A 657 -13.72 16.68 -33.84
N ALA A 658 -12.71 15.80 -33.86
CA ALA A 658 -11.79 15.56 -34.97
C ALA A 658 -12.40 15.26 -36.38
N PRO A 659 -13.67 14.81 -36.55
CA PRO A 659 -14.22 14.62 -37.90
C PRO A 659 -14.62 15.92 -38.63
N ALA A 660 -14.75 17.06 -37.93
CA ALA A 660 -15.31 18.29 -38.51
C ALA A 660 -14.24 19.34 -38.86
N ARG A 661 -13.32 19.02 -39.78
CA ARG A 661 -12.07 19.78 -40.03
C ARG A 661 -12.21 21.19 -40.64
N GLY A 662 -13.40 21.64 -41.06
CA GLY A 662 -13.55 22.90 -41.82
C GLY A 662 -14.01 24.14 -41.02
N GLN A 663 -14.96 24.00 -40.09
CA GLN A 663 -15.57 25.14 -39.39
C GLN A 663 -14.91 25.46 -38.04
N VAL A 664 -14.31 24.46 -37.38
CA VAL A 664 -13.69 24.63 -36.06
C VAL A 664 -12.41 25.48 -36.14
N VAL A 665 -11.65 25.36 -37.23
CA VAL A 665 -10.40 26.12 -37.45
C VAL A 665 -10.67 27.62 -37.59
N LEU A 666 -11.75 28.02 -38.28
CA LEU A 666 -12.11 29.43 -38.49
C LEU A 666 -12.53 30.14 -37.18
N ASN A 667 -13.20 29.41 -36.28
CA ASN A 667 -13.62 29.93 -34.98
C ASN A 667 -12.44 30.04 -33.99
N MET A 668 -11.45 29.14 -34.07
CA MET A 668 -10.25 29.21 -33.23
C MET A 668 -9.32 30.37 -33.57
N THR A 669 -9.11 30.70 -34.86
CA THR A 669 -8.31 31.88 -35.24
C THR A 669 -8.97 33.20 -34.80
N THR A 670 -10.27 33.16 -34.52
CA THR A 670 -11.05 34.31 -34.03
C THR A 670 -11.01 34.38 -32.49
N LEU A 671 -11.06 33.23 -31.80
CA LEU A 671 -10.87 33.09 -30.35
C LEU A 671 -9.46 33.51 -29.89
N LEU A 672 -8.43 33.04 -30.60
CA LEU A 672 -7.02 33.38 -30.34
C LEU A 672 -6.73 34.88 -30.54
N ARG A 673 -7.29 35.49 -31.60
CA ARG A 673 -7.17 36.94 -31.83
C ARG A 673 -7.94 37.78 -30.78
N GLY A 674 -9.00 37.23 -30.19
CA GLY A 674 -9.70 37.86 -29.05
C GLY A 674 -8.83 37.86 -27.79
N LEU A 675 -8.22 36.73 -27.46
CA LEU A 675 -7.33 36.58 -26.29
C LEU A 675 -6.01 37.37 -26.41
N GLU A 676 -5.49 37.59 -27.62
CA GLU A 676 -4.30 38.42 -27.87
C GLU A 676 -4.53 39.92 -27.57
N SER A 677 -5.79 40.37 -27.62
CA SER A 677 -6.18 41.77 -27.39
C SER A 677 -6.52 42.11 -25.93
N ASP A 678 -6.51 41.11 -25.06
CA ASP A 678 -6.80 41.24 -23.63
C ASP A 678 -5.57 41.70 -22.81
N ALA A 679 -5.76 42.63 -21.87
CA ALA A 679 -4.68 43.25 -21.10
C ALA A 679 -4.03 42.30 -20.06
N VAL A 680 -4.70 41.21 -19.68
CA VAL A 680 -4.22 40.19 -18.74
C VAL A 680 -3.68 38.97 -19.49
N PHE A 681 -4.34 38.57 -20.58
CA PHE A 681 -4.03 37.32 -21.31
C PHE A 681 -3.20 37.50 -22.59
N GLY A 682 -3.00 38.74 -23.05
CA GLY A 682 -2.31 39.02 -24.31
C GLY A 682 -0.85 38.54 -24.34
N GLY A 683 -0.18 38.47 -23.17
CA GLY A 683 1.17 37.90 -23.06
C GLY A 683 1.21 36.38 -23.27
N MET A 684 0.23 35.65 -22.72
CA MET A 684 0.11 34.20 -22.78
C MET A 684 -0.33 33.69 -24.16
N ALA A 685 -1.26 34.40 -24.82
CA ALA A 685 -1.75 34.04 -26.14
C ALA A 685 -0.67 34.14 -27.23
N ARG A 686 0.24 35.12 -27.13
CA ARG A 686 1.38 35.28 -28.06
C ARG A 686 2.40 34.13 -27.97
N THR A 687 2.65 33.59 -26.78
CA THR A 687 3.58 32.46 -26.56
C THR A 687 2.96 31.12 -27.00
N TRP A 688 1.65 30.96 -26.82
CA TRP A 688 0.92 29.76 -27.27
C TRP A 688 0.75 29.72 -28.80
N ASN A 689 0.43 30.86 -29.42
CA ASN A 689 0.34 30.99 -30.88
C ASN A 689 1.69 30.65 -31.56
N ALA A 690 2.82 31.06 -30.99
CA ALA A 690 4.15 30.72 -31.51
C ALA A 690 4.50 29.20 -31.45
N ARG A 691 3.95 28.45 -30.47
CA ARG A 691 4.18 26.99 -30.32
C ARG A 691 3.19 26.14 -31.10
N VAL A 692 1.92 26.55 -31.18
CA VAL A 692 0.92 25.86 -32.00
C VAL A 692 1.25 25.97 -33.49
N THR A 693 1.82 27.11 -33.93
CA THR A 693 2.29 27.27 -35.32
C THR A 693 3.49 26.37 -35.63
N SER A 694 4.41 26.14 -34.67
CA SER A 694 5.54 25.21 -34.87
C SER A 694 5.12 23.73 -34.91
N ASP A 695 4.07 23.35 -34.19
CA ASP A 695 3.55 21.98 -34.17
C ASP A 695 2.63 21.66 -35.38
N LEU A 696 1.99 22.68 -35.96
CA LEU A 696 1.21 22.55 -37.21
C LEU A 696 2.10 22.46 -38.46
N ASP A 697 3.27 23.12 -38.47
CA ASP A 697 4.25 22.96 -39.56
C ASP A 697 4.85 21.55 -39.62
N LEU A 698 4.89 20.83 -38.50
CA LEU A 698 5.33 19.42 -38.44
C LEU A 698 4.29 18.43 -38.99
N LEU A 699 3.01 18.83 -39.10
CA LEU A 699 1.90 17.98 -39.56
C LEU A 699 1.49 18.21 -41.02
N SER A 700 2.06 19.20 -41.72
CA SER A 700 1.71 19.53 -43.12
C SER A 700 2.75 19.14 -44.17
N GLY A 701 3.95 18.68 -43.78
CA GLY A 701 4.90 18.04 -44.69
C GLY A 701 5.22 18.84 -45.97
N SER A 702 5.95 19.95 -45.86
CA SER A 702 6.75 20.45 -46.98
C SER A 702 7.97 21.23 -46.49
N ALA A 703 9.12 20.97 -47.12
CA ALA A 703 10.38 21.65 -46.83
C ALA A 703 10.51 22.96 -47.62
N SER A 704 11.08 23.97 -46.94
CA SER A 704 11.99 25.00 -47.47
C SER A 704 11.45 26.19 -48.30
N ALA A 705 11.54 27.37 -47.67
CA ALA A 705 12.22 28.61 -48.12
C ALA A 705 11.38 29.90 -48.28
N ASP A 706 11.89 30.92 -47.57
CA ASP A 706 11.97 32.36 -47.83
C ASP A 706 10.74 33.30 -47.79
N ASP A 707 10.90 34.28 -46.89
CA ASP A 707 10.54 35.70 -46.94
C ASP A 707 9.24 36.17 -47.65
N GLY A 708 8.35 36.73 -46.83
CA GLY A 708 7.65 37.98 -47.11
C GLY A 708 6.47 37.95 -48.10
N GLY A 709 5.23 38.10 -47.59
CA GLY A 709 4.13 38.49 -48.48
C GLY A 709 2.73 38.33 -47.90
N LEU A 710 2.06 39.47 -47.72
CA LEU A 710 0.62 39.61 -47.49
C LEU A 710 -0.22 38.98 -48.63
N VAL A 711 -1.37 38.39 -48.26
CA VAL A 711 -2.65 38.33 -49.00
C VAL A 711 -2.90 37.21 -50.04
N ALA A 712 -4.03 36.53 -49.81
CA ALA A 712 -4.97 35.86 -50.71
C ALA A 712 -4.61 34.48 -51.31
N LEU A 713 -5.41 33.47 -50.92
CA LEU A 713 -6.32 32.76 -51.84
C LEU A 713 -7.30 31.85 -51.07
N VAL A 714 -8.51 32.37 -50.87
CA VAL A 714 -9.72 31.55 -50.79
C VAL A 714 -10.14 31.27 -52.23
N GLY A 715 -10.39 30.01 -52.57
CA GLY A 715 -11.33 29.69 -53.64
C GLY A 715 -11.08 28.39 -54.39
N VAL A 716 -12.20 27.69 -54.63
CA VAL A 716 -12.44 26.62 -55.61
C VAL A 716 -11.91 25.24 -55.20
N ALA A 717 -12.65 24.12 -55.25
CA ALA A 717 -14.07 23.78 -55.30
C ALA A 717 -14.19 22.25 -55.12
N ASP A 718 -15.38 21.76 -54.76
CA ASP A 718 -15.89 20.40 -54.98
C ASP A 718 -15.23 19.61 -56.14
N ALA A 719 -14.79 18.37 -55.88
CA ALA A 719 -15.42 17.15 -56.42
C ALA A 719 -14.52 15.90 -56.27
N ALA A 720 -15.20 14.77 -56.00
CA ALA A 720 -14.78 13.35 -55.93
C ALA A 720 -14.26 12.83 -54.59
#